data_AF-A0A086PEB3-F1
#
_entry.id   AF-A0A086PEB3-F1
#
_cell.length_a   1.000
_cell.length_b   1.000
_cell.length_c   1.000
_cell.angle_alpha   90.00
_cell.angle_beta   90.00
_cell.angle_gamma   90.00
#
_symmetry.space_group_name_H-M   'P 1'
#
loop_
_entity.id
_entity.type
_entity.pdbx_description
1 polymer ?
#
loop_
_entity_poly.entity_id
_entity_poly.type
_entity_poly.pdbx_seq_one_letter_code
_entity_poly.pdbx_strand_id
1 'polypeptide(L)'
;MRVLRTAGMVVAAVALVATGVGIAAGGAAAAAAGSATAATALSIGTYASLGAGILSMATAFMAPKMGVEGSATTFATNPQSGLPYAIGRTRMSGLRVYARTYDGFKQQSKHDILAFVALLSIAGPIHSIEQFTADNEAVTFSTNSDGDANGRFYRYMAQKLSLGASSGSALAMTFGGKPFPEWTANHKLSGIAHAQWALRFDTDGDLFGAGAPEPAWIGKWVKVYDPRKDSTYPGGSGSHRALNEATYEWSDNPGLHALTWALGRWQNGKRVCGIGAPVSTIRVAEFVECANVCDANGWKVGGVEWTTDSKWDTLKRILQAGGAIPTQTGAMIGCLTSTPRTAIATIESRHLLDGLSIAATKSRRDRFNSVIPRYVDEDSDWAVISGTAVTVADYVTADGGQRTKEVDFPLVQVFSGDTASQPGQLAAYAVVNSREAGPFTWTTGPEWIGLKTGDVVYLNVPEEGLVNQPVLITRRAPDPATGKVSFAGETETYSKHAYALGQTTTPPKPFRLSAPDLKPPAPLAENWTVTGVTSGEGFPALQVVGASEMPSADAIVIDYRKTGDEPWTGSAILSAVEPVEHVIAPLESETAYDVRIAYRVGTALGNMTMFVNVVTGLGKITIIEGQLSQIDVQMTQLEQDAAAAQTAINAAQADIDAAVADIAAQGSAIETIEQNVATNSGDIELLVQQIDALSPQGIVELSNKLGVMATTNEAVAGALLAATIKTSESSASFSSERTIRANAHQVIARAVDAMGVRMGAAEAGISTEQTVRATADTALSNQLNTVSASVDANSAAITAEVSARATGDASLSNQINSVTATVNGHTVSITNQSVAIGTAQGDITTLFGRAALTVDVNGRITGYEIDNNGTVGSFTIRSDRFRVLPPSGTTDGFYIDIDGSNRTTQYIRSGSVRVVELGWIVN
;
A
#
# COMPACT_ATOMS: atom_id res chain seq x y z
N MET A 1 -44.41 30.59 2.70
CA MET A 1 -45.42 29.63 3.22
C MET A 1 -45.26 28.32 2.44
N ARG A 2 -45.24 27.13 3.07
CA ARG A 2 -46.35 26.12 3.15
C ARG A 2 -46.93 25.73 1.78
N VAL A 3 -47.20 24.46 1.41
CA VAL A 3 -47.11 23.12 2.09
C VAL A 3 -47.17 22.05 0.94
N LEU A 4 -46.26 21.07 0.81
CA LEU A 4 -46.20 19.69 1.39
C LEU A 4 -47.11 18.61 0.72
N ARG A 5 -46.59 17.36 0.60
CA ARG A 5 -47.31 16.03 0.46
C ARG A 5 -47.94 15.66 -0.92
N THR A 6 -47.98 14.38 -1.40
CA THR A 6 -47.34 13.09 -0.98
C THR A 6 -47.29 12.02 -2.11
N ALA A 7 -46.35 11.05 -1.97
CA ALA A 7 -46.43 9.60 -2.28
C ALA A 7 -46.61 9.06 -3.74
N GLY A 8 -46.02 7.88 -4.02
CA GLY A 8 -46.21 7.14 -5.28
C GLY A 8 -45.26 5.94 -5.54
N MET A 9 -45.29 4.90 -4.68
CA MET A 9 -44.80 3.51 -4.89
C MET A 9 -43.42 3.22 -5.52
N VAL A 10 -42.60 2.47 -4.78
CA VAL A 10 -41.56 1.55 -5.29
C VAL A 10 -42.04 0.11 -5.08
N VAL A 11 -41.74 -0.79 -6.03
CA VAL A 11 -41.69 -2.28 -5.99
C VAL A 11 -42.27 -2.87 -7.28
N ALA A 12 -41.41 -3.41 -8.15
CA ALA A 12 -41.69 -4.46 -9.15
C ALA A 12 -40.37 -4.89 -9.86
N ALA A 13 -40.40 -6.07 -10.50
CA ALA A 13 -39.43 -6.56 -11.50
C ALA A 13 -37.99 -6.91 -11.05
N VAL A 14 -37.86 -8.02 -10.32
CA VAL A 14 -36.75 -8.98 -10.53
C VAL A 14 -37.37 -10.30 -11.01
N ALA A 15 -37.27 -10.60 -12.31
CA ALA A 15 -37.49 -11.93 -12.89
C ALA A 15 -37.14 -11.96 -14.40
N LEU A 16 -36.82 -13.16 -14.89
CA LEU A 16 -36.88 -13.60 -16.30
C LEU A 16 -35.93 -12.92 -17.33
N VAL A 17 -34.68 -13.39 -17.38
CA VAL A 17 -33.88 -13.43 -18.63
C VAL A 17 -33.38 -14.87 -18.85
N ALA A 18 -34.29 -15.77 -19.24
CA ALA A 18 -33.96 -17.17 -19.50
C ALA A 18 -34.99 -17.90 -20.40
N THR A 19 -35.13 -17.49 -21.66
CA THR A 19 -35.63 -18.35 -22.77
C THR A 19 -35.25 -17.72 -24.11
N GLY A 20 -34.61 -18.48 -25.00
CA GLY A 20 -34.28 -18.03 -26.35
C GLY A 20 -35.20 -18.65 -27.41
N VAL A 21 -36.05 -17.85 -28.04
CA VAL A 21 -36.72 -18.17 -29.32
C VAL A 21 -36.66 -16.92 -30.19
N GLY A 22 -36.15 -17.04 -31.41
CA GLY A 22 -35.97 -15.90 -32.30
C GLY A 22 -37.21 -15.59 -33.14
N ILE A 23 -37.53 -14.31 -33.28
CA ILE A 23 -38.39 -13.78 -34.36
C ILE A 23 -37.63 -12.63 -35.02
N ALA A 24 -37.41 -12.73 -36.33
CA ALA A 24 -36.82 -11.67 -37.13
C ALA A 24 -37.92 -10.94 -37.92
N ALA A 25 -38.15 -9.67 -37.59
CA ALA A 25 -38.96 -8.74 -38.39
C ALA A 25 -38.41 -7.32 -38.20
N GLY A 26 -37.98 -6.68 -39.30
CA GLY A 26 -37.47 -5.31 -39.28
C GLY A 26 -38.50 -4.30 -39.79
N GLY A 27 -38.41 -3.05 -39.35
CA GLY A 27 -39.25 -1.94 -39.83
C GLY A 27 -38.95 -0.65 -39.07
N ALA A 28 -38.29 0.31 -39.71
CA ALA A 28 -37.75 1.49 -39.04
C ALA A 28 -38.70 2.69 -39.03
N ALA A 29 -38.84 3.34 -37.87
CA ALA A 29 -39.21 4.75 -37.69
C ALA A 29 -38.78 5.21 -36.28
N ALA A 30 -38.17 6.37 -36.06
CA ALA A 30 -37.59 7.33 -37.00
C ALA A 30 -36.33 7.96 -36.38
N ALA A 31 -35.37 8.39 -37.21
CA ALA A 31 -34.13 8.99 -36.76
C ALA A 31 -34.21 10.53 -36.75
N ALA A 32 -33.71 11.16 -35.68
CA ALA A 32 -33.23 12.54 -35.68
C ALA A 32 -31.74 12.48 -35.31
N ALA A 33 -30.87 12.81 -36.26
CA ALA A 33 -29.46 12.44 -36.20
C ALA A 33 -28.56 13.50 -35.53
N GLY A 34 -27.66 13.03 -34.67
CA GLY A 34 -26.50 13.77 -34.15
C GLY A 34 -25.31 12.82 -34.12
N SER A 35 -24.71 12.57 -35.28
CA SER A 35 -23.73 11.49 -35.47
C SER A 35 -22.38 11.77 -34.80
N ALA A 36 -22.00 10.94 -33.83
CA ALA A 36 -20.64 10.85 -33.31
C ALA A 36 -20.22 9.37 -33.27
N THR A 37 -19.31 8.98 -34.16
CA THR A 37 -18.68 7.66 -34.14
C THR A 37 -17.81 7.52 -32.91
N ALA A 38 -18.09 6.54 -32.05
CA ALA A 38 -17.31 6.26 -30.83
C ALA A 38 -15.96 5.56 -31.14
N ALA A 39 -15.20 6.12 -32.09
CA ALA A 39 -13.94 5.60 -32.60
C ALA A 39 -12.82 6.66 -32.56
N THR A 40 -12.89 7.60 -31.60
CA THR A 40 -11.83 8.57 -31.35
C THR A 40 -10.65 7.90 -30.64
N ALA A 41 -9.81 7.21 -31.42
CA ALA A 41 -8.43 7.04 -31.02
C ALA A 41 -7.82 8.44 -30.86
N LEU A 42 -7.35 8.78 -29.66
CA LEU A 42 -6.43 9.91 -29.46
C LEU A 42 -5.07 9.49 -30.02
N SER A 43 -4.99 9.48 -31.35
CA SER A 43 -3.76 9.32 -32.11
C SER A 43 -2.85 10.54 -31.89
N ILE A 44 -1.57 10.33 -32.20
CA ILE A 44 -0.50 11.30 -31.96
C ILE A 44 -0.77 12.60 -32.73
N GLY A 45 -0.69 13.74 -32.03
CA GLY A 45 -0.38 15.03 -32.65
C GLY A 45 -1.51 16.06 -32.73
N THR A 46 -1.80 16.73 -31.62
CA THR A 46 -2.10 18.18 -31.67
C THR A 46 -1.69 18.83 -30.34
N TYR A 47 -0.69 19.70 -30.40
CA TYR A 47 -0.41 20.67 -29.34
C TYR A 47 -1.19 21.96 -29.62
N ALA A 48 -1.18 22.89 -28.66
CA ALA A 48 -1.85 24.20 -28.72
C ALA A 48 -3.40 24.20 -28.70
N SER A 49 -3.98 23.91 -27.55
CA SER A 49 -4.94 24.86 -26.92
C SER A 49 -5.06 24.58 -25.42
N LEU A 50 -4.73 25.58 -24.59
CA LEU A 50 -4.86 25.47 -23.13
C LEU A 50 -6.30 25.75 -22.70
N GLY A 51 -6.81 24.89 -21.81
CA GLY A 51 -8.08 25.07 -21.12
C GLY A 51 -8.12 24.17 -19.89
N ALA A 52 -8.36 24.75 -18.71
CA ALA A 52 -8.20 24.10 -17.39
C ALA A 52 -9.33 23.11 -17.04
N GLY A 53 -9.73 22.23 -17.98
CA GLY A 53 -10.91 21.38 -17.86
C GLY A 53 -10.70 19.86 -17.89
N ILE A 54 -9.58 19.34 -18.41
CA ILE A 54 -9.41 17.89 -18.67
C ILE A 54 -8.07 17.34 -18.15
N LEU A 55 -7.79 17.56 -16.86
CA LEU A 55 -6.83 16.76 -16.07
C LEU A 55 -7.50 15.98 -14.93
N SER A 56 -8.79 16.20 -14.68
CA SER A 56 -9.54 15.65 -13.53
C SER A 56 -10.12 14.24 -13.74
N MET A 57 -10.15 13.72 -14.97
CA MET A 57 -10.73 12.42 -15.29
C MET A 57 -9.75 11.24 -15.18
N ALA A 58 -8.94 11.18 -14.11
CA ALA A 58 -8.02 10.06 -13.89
C ALA A 58 -8.76 8.75 -13.54
N THR A 59 -9.54 8.76 -12.44
CA THR A 59 -10.10 7.55 -11.82
C THR A 59 -10.98 6.71 -12.75
N ALA A 60 -11.85 7.35 -13.54
CA ALA A 60 -12.81 6.68 -14.41
C ALA A 60 -12.17 5.97 -15.63
N PHE A 61 -11.02 6.44 -16.12
CA PHE A 61 -10.31 5.81 -17.26
C PHE A 61 -9.32 4.73 -16.83
N MET A 62 -8.84 4.77 -15.58
CA MET A 62 -7.84 3.84 -15.04
C MET A 62 -8.45 2.48 -14.63
N ALA A 63 -9.71 2.47 -14.20
CA ALA A 63 -10.40 1.23 -13.81
C ALA A 63 -10.48 0.21 -14.98
N PRO A 64 -10.28 -1.09 -14.73
CA PRO A 64 -10.62 -2.14 -15.68
C PRO A 64 -12.14 -2.25 -15.84
N LYS A 65 -12.57 -2.64 -17.03
CA LYS A 65 -13.92 -3.17 -17.27
C LYS A 65 -13.86 -4.69 -17.13
N MET A 66 -14.96 -5.35 -16.76
CA MET A 66 -15.06 -6.80 -16.92
C MET A 66 -14.98 -7.20 -18.40
N GLY A 67 -14.60 -8.45 -18.68
CA GLY A 67 -14.79 -9.03 -20.00
C GLY A 67 -16.28 -9.24 -20.27
N VAL A 68 -16.71 -9.02 -21.51
CA VAL A 68 -18.14 -9.06 -21.89
C VAL A 68 -18.48 -10.32 -22.70
N GLU A 69 -17.48 -10.99 -23.27
CA GLU A 69 -17.65 -12.07 -24.23
C GLU A 69 -16.95 -13.36 -23.79
N GLY A 70 -17.64 -14.49 -23.91
CA GLY A 70 -17.13 -15.80 -23.48
C GLY A 70 -17.41 -16.10 -22.00
N SER A 71 -17.06 -17.29 -21.56
CA SER A 71 -17.21 -17.77 -20.19
C SER A 71 -16.15 -18.83 -19.90
N ALA A 72 -15.50 -18.73 -18.74
CA ALA A 72 -14.51 -19.73 -18.31
C ALA A 72 -15.16 -21.03 -17.82
N THR A 73 -16.42 -20.97 -17.37
CA THR A 73 -17.10 -22.07 -16.68
C THR A 73 -18.09 -22.86 -17.55
N THR A 74 -18.58 -22.32 -18.67
CA THR A 74 -19.65 -22.97 -19.46
C THR A 74 -19.20 -23.51 -20.83
N PHE A 75 -19.47 -24.79 -21.11
CA PHE A 75 -19.03 -25.50 -22.32
C PHE A 75 -19.94 -25.28 -23.54
N ALA A 76 -19.98 -24.05 -24.03
CA ALA A 76 -20.81 -23.66 -25.18
C ALA A 76 -20.13 -23.85 -26.55
N THR A 77 -20.93 -24.06 -27.60
CA THR A 77 -20.53 -23.70 -28.98
C THR A 77 -20.97 -22.27 -29.24
N ASN A 78 -20.02 -21.37 -29.44
CA ASN A 78 -20.28 -20.03 -29.99
C ASN A 78 -19.22 -19.71 -31.06
N PRO A 79 -19.56 -19.77 -32.38
CA PRO A 79 -18.61 -19.50 -33.46
C PRO A 79 -18.28 -18.01 -33.64
N GLN A 80 -18.91 -17.11 -32.87
CA GLN A 80 -18.60 -15.69 -32.83
C GLN A 80 -17.87 -15.27 -31.55
N SER A 81 -17.63 -16.20 -30.61
CA SER A 81 -16.84 -15.93 -29.40
C SER A 81 -15.37 -15.70 -29.76
N GLY A 82 -14.68 -14.86 -28.99
CA GLY A 82 -13.23 -14.78 -29.04
C GLY A 82 -12.55 -16.11 -28.73
N LEU A 83 -11.25 -16.18 -28.98
CA LEU A 83 -10.45 -17.31 -28.55
C LEU A 83 -9.99 -17.10 -27.09
N PRO A 84 -10.03 -18.13 -26.22
CA PRO A 84 -9.61 -18.04 -24.84
C PRO A 84 -8.08 -17.99 -24.71
N TYR A 85 -7.60 -17.18 -23.77
CA TYR A 85 -6.22 -17.06 -23.32
C TYR A 85 -6.23 -17.24 -21.80
N ALA A 86 -5.95 -18.46 -21.34
CA ALA A 86 -5.99 -18.82 -19.92
C ALA A 86 -4.65 -18.50 -19.23
N ILE A 87 -4.74 -17.98 -18.01
CA ILE A 87 -3.64 -17.39 -17.24
C ILE A 87 -3.48 -18.13 -15.90
N GLY A 88 -2.24 -18.22 -15.40
CA GLY A 88 -1.93 -18.75 -14.06
C GLY A 88 -2.30 -20.23 -13.88
N ARG A 89 -2.94 -20.54 -12.74
CA ARG A 89 -3.69 -21.79 -12.48
C ARG A 89 -5.17 -21.44 -12.44
N THR A 90 -6.00 -21.98 -13.34
CA THR A 90 -7.47 -21.74 -13.34
C THR A 90 -8.27 -22.93 -13.87
N ARG A 91 -9.57 -23.01 -13.56
CA ARG A 91 -10.57 -23.74 -14.35
C ARG A 91 -10.75 -23.10 -15.74
N MET A 92 -10.95 -23.95 -16.75
CA MET A 92 -11.48 -23.61 -18.06
C MET A 92 -12.33 -24.78 -18.60
N SER A 93 -13.61 -24.55 -18.85
CA SER A 93 -14.53 -25.55 -19.42
C SER A 93 -14.46 -25.67 -20.95
N GLY A 94 -13.68 -24.81 -21.62
CA GLY A 94 -13.37 -24.92 -23.05
C GLY A 94 -14.43 -24.34 -23.98
N LEU A 95 -14.03 -24.00 -25.21
CA LEU A 95 -14.92 -23.63 -26.30
C LEU A 95 -15.18 -24.84 -27.20
N ARG A 96 -16.45 -25.20 -27.42
CA ARG A 96 -16.85 -26.41 -28.18
C ARG A 96 -16.82 -26.14 -29.69
N VAL A 97 -15.65 -26.35 -30.31
CA VAL A 97 -15.35 -26.02 -31.72
C VAL A 97 -15.72 -27.12 -32.72
N TYR A 98 -15.87 -28.36 -32.28
CA TYR A 98 -16.40 -29.47 -33.08
C TYR A 98 -17.25 -30.38 -32.20
N ALA A 99 -18.33 -30.93 -32.76
CA ALA A 99 -19.20 -31.91 -32.12
C ALA A 99 -19.76 -32.86 -33.18
N ARG A 100 -19.67 -34.18 -32.97
CA ARG A 100 -20.16 -35.20 -33.90
C ARG A 100 -20.46 -36.50 -33.18
N THR A 101 -21.45 -37.24 -33.66
CA THR A 101 -21.80 -38.56 -33.14
C THR A 101 -21.46 -39.69 -34.11
N TYR A 102 -21.15 -40.89 -33.60
CA TYR A 102 -20.73 -42.06 -34.40
C TYR A 102 -20.95 -43.39 -33.67
N ASP A 103 -20.76 -44.50 -34.37
CA ASP A 103 -20.98 -45.87 -33.88
C ASP A 103 -19.66 -46.52 -33.43
N GLY A 104 -19.53 -46.90 -32.17
CA GLY A 104 -18.36 -47.55 -31.58
C GLY A 104 -18.65 -48.89 -30.91
N PHE A 105 -19.47 -48.93 -29.86
CA PHE A 105 -19.48 -50.08 -28.94
C PHE A 105 -20.52 -51.16 -29.24
N LYS A 106 -21.75 -50.85 -29.71
CA LYS A 106 -22.68 -51.86 -30.29
C LYS A 106 -23.89 -51.31 -31.07
N GLN A 107 -24.71 -52.21 -31.61
CA GLN A 107 -25.52 -52.01 -32.83
C GLN A 107 -27.02 -51.64 -32.65
N GLN A 108 -27.55 -51.51 -31.43
CA GLN A 108 -29.02 -51.39 -31.24
C GLN A 108 -29.56 -49.96 -31.43
N SER A 109 -28.73 -48.94 -31.23
CA SER A 109 -28.98 -47.56 -31.64
C SER A 109 -27.94 -47.15 -32.67
N LYS A 110 -28.30 -46.21 -33.57
CA LYS A 110 -27.30 -45.47 -34.33
C LYS A 110 -26.75 -44.36 -33.45
N HIS A 111 -25.47 -44.07 -33.58
CA HIS A 111 -24.76 -42.97 -32.92
C HIS A 111 -24.62 -43.13 -31.39
N ASP A 112 -24.04 -44.26 -30.95
CA ASP A 112 -23.84 -44.57 -29.51
C ASP A 112 -22.72 -43.77 -28.82
N ILE A 113 -21.93 -43.00 -29.57
CA ILE A 113 -20.91 -42.07 -29.03
C ILE A 113 -21.18 -40.64 -29.51
N LEU A 114 -21.09 -39.67 -28.59
CA LEU A 114 -20.97 -38.23 -28.85
C LEU A 114 -19.55 -37.77 -28.53
N ALA A 115 -18.87 -37.18 -29.52
CA ALA A 115 -17.51 -36.67 -29.36
C ALA A 115 -17.40 -35.18 -29.70
N PHE A 116 -16.48 -34.53 -28.99
CA PHE A 116 -16.24 -33.10 -29.02
C PHE A 116 -14.75 -32.79 -29.22
N VAL A 117 -14.47 -31.61 -29.77
CA VAL A 117 -13.18 -30.95 -29.59
C VAL A 117 -13.39 -29.68 -28.79
N ALA A 118 -12.76 -29.62 -27.62
CA ALA A 118 -12.73 -28.47 -26.73
C ALA A 118 -11.43 -27.69 -26.95
N LEU A 119 -11.55 -26.40 -27.29
CA LEU A 119 -10.43 -25.47 -27.40
C LEU A 119 -10.26 -24.78 -26.05
N LEU A 120 -9.10 -24.95 -25.41
CA LEU A 120 -8.87 -24.58 -24.02
C LEU A 120 -8.14 -23.24 -23.88
N SER A 121 -6.99 -23.07 -24.56
CA SER A 121 -6.25 -21.80 -24.58
C SER A 121 -5.39 -21.66 -25.83
N ILE A 122 -5.33 -20.46 -26.40
CA ILE A 122 -4.32 -20.08 -27.40
C ILE A 122 -2.95 -19.84 -26.76
N ALA A 123 -1.95 -19.56 -27.60
CA ALA A 123 -0.58 -19.24 -27.19
C ALA A 123 0.10 -20.34 -26.35
N GLY A 124 -0.13 -21.59 -26.77
CA GLY A 124 0.61 -22.75 -26.28
C GLY A 124 2.06 -22.81 -26.81
N PRO A 125 2.89 -23.69 -26.23
CA PRO A 125 2.50 -24.74 -25.29
C PRO A 125 2.22 -24.22 -23.87
N ILE A 126 1.09 -24.64 -23.30
CA ILE A 126 0.78 -24.42 -21.88
C ILE A 126 1.70 -25.30 -21.00
N HIS A 127 1.64 -25.15 -19.68
CA HIS A 127 2.47 -25.94 -18.76
C HIS A 127 1.90 -27.34 -18.51
N SER A 128 0.71 -27.44 -17.93
CA SER A 128 0.07 -28.73 -17.62
C SER A 128 -1.44 -28.58 -17.42
N ILE A 129 -2.18 -29.66 -17.62
CA ILE A 129 -3.48 -29.85 -16.99
C ILE A 129 -3.23 -30.66 -15.71
N GLU A 130 -3.81 -30.21 -14.60
CA GLU A 130 -3.64 -30.85 -13.28
C GLU A 130 -4.77 -31.83 -12.98
N GLN A 131 -6.01 -31.44 -13.32
CA GLN A 131 -7.21 -32.20 -13.06
C GLN A 131 -8.25 -31.97 -14.16
N PHE A 132 -9.10 -32.97 -14.38
CA PHE A 132 -10.34 -32.84 -15.13
C PHE A 132 -11.51 -33.25 -14.23
N THR A 133 -12.60 -32.48 -14.29
CA THR A 133 -13.89 -32.84 -13.68
C THR A 133 -15.00 -32.87 -14.74
N ALA A 134 -16.03 -33.67 -14.48
CA ALA A 134 -17.27 -33.71 -15.23
C ALA A 134 -18.42 -33.61 -14.21
N ASP A 135 -19.24 -32.56 -14.28
CA ASP A 135 -20.22 -32.20 -13.23
C ASP A 135 -19.59 -32.19 -11.82
N ASN A 136 -18.35 -31.70 -11.73
CA ASN A 136 -17.50 -31.66 -10.54
C ASN A 136 -17.11 -33.03 -9.92
N GLU A 137 -17.50 -34.16 -10.51
CA GLU A 137 -16.87 -35.47 -10.24
C GLU A 137 -15.48 -35.52 -10.92
N ALA A 138 -14.42 -35.86 -10.18
CA ALA A 138 -13.06 -35.90 -10.71
C ALA A 138 -12.81 -37.17 -11.53
N VAL A 139 -12.44 -37.02 -12.80
CA VAL A 139 -12.20 -38.14 -13.72
C VAL A 139 -10.76 -38.16 -14.20
N THR A 140 -10.12 -39.32 -14.10
CA THR A 140 -8.77 -39.57 -14.64
C THR A 140 -8.84 -40.47 -15.86
N PHE A 141 -7.87 -40.33 -16.76
CA PHE A 141 -7.82 -41.06 -18.03
C PHE A 141 -6.57 -41.92 -18.13
N SER A 142 -6.66 -43.00 -18.91
CA SER A 142 -5.53 -43.85 -19.24
C SER A 142 -4.54 -43.13 -20.17
N THR A 143 -3.25 -43.35 -19.96
CA THR A 143 -2.16 -42.78 -20.77
C THR A 143 -1.90 -43.54 -22.08
N ASN A 144 -2.77 -44.51 -22.40
CA ASN A 144 -2.68 -45.36 -23.58
C ASN A 144 -3.13 -44.63 -24.87
N SER A 145 -3.09 -45.32 -26.01
CA SER A 145 -3.59 -44.84 -27.30
C SER A 145 -5.01 -44.29 -27.25
N ASP A 146 -5.87 -44.94 -26.47
CA ASP A 146 -7.32 -44.81 -26.57
C ASP A 146 -7.88 -43.70 -25.68
N GLY A 147 -7.26 -43.46 -24.52
CA GLY A 147 -7.65 -42.38 -23.61
C GLY A 147 -8.94 -42.64 -22.84
N ASP A 148 -9.40 -43.90 -22.74
CA ASP A 148 -10.50 -44.32 -21.87
C ASP A 148 -10.32 -43.78 -20.45
N ALA A 149 -11.42 -43.35 -19.83
CA ALA A 149 -11.47 -42.96 -18.42
C ALA A 149 -11.25 -44.16 -17.48
N ASN A 150 -10.78 -43.89 -16.27
CA ASN A 150 -10.61 -44.88 -15.21
C ASN A 150 -11.87 -44.96 -14.34
N GLY A 151 -12.03 -46.07 -13.59
CA GLY A 151 -13.09 -46.20 -12.59
C GLY A 151 -14.50 -46.22 -13.19
N ARG A 152 -15.43 -45.48 -12.59
CA ARG A 152 -16.87 -45.44 -12.94
C ARG A 152 -17.13 -45.19 -14.43
N PHE A 153 -16.34 -44.33 -15.06
CA PHE A 153 -16.55 -43.91 -16.45
C PHE A 153 -15.80 -44.76 -17.49
N TYR A 154 -15.20 -45.89 -17.09
CA TYR A 154 -14.45 -46.76 -17.99
C TYR A 154 -15.32 -47.27 -19.16
N ARG A 155 -14.87 -47.00 -20.39
CA ARG A 155 -15.59 -47.28 -21.66
C ARG A 155 -16.91 -46.50 -21.82
N TYR A 156 -17.13 -45.47 -20.99
CA TYR A 156 -18.24 -44.52 -21.06
C TYR A 156 -17.77 -43.09 -21.31
N MET A 157 -16.54 -42.75 -20.93
CA MET A 157 -15.88 -41.48 -21.25
C MET A 157 -14.45 -41.75 -21.73
N ALA A 158 -13.95 -40.92 -22.66
CA ALA A 158 -12.55 -40.90 -23.06
C ALA A 158 -12.06 -39.48 -23.34
N GLN A 159 -10.78 -39.20 -23.08
CA GLN A 159 -10.15 -37.92 -23.37
C GLN A 159 -8.72 -38.10 -23.90
N LYS A 160 -8.33 -37.25 -24.85
CA LYS A 160 -6.94 -37.08 -25.27
C LYS A 160 -6.63 -35.60 -25.38
N LEU A 161 -5.51 -35.15 -24.81
CA LEU A 161 -5.16 -33.73 -24.71
C LEU A 161 -3.90 -33.36 -25.50
N SER A 162 -3.87 -32.13 -25.99
CA SER A 162 -2.69 -31.46 -26.52
C SER A 162 -2.43 -30.20 -25.71
N LEU A 163 -1.20 -30.05 -25.20
CA LEU A 163 -0.75 -28.83 -24.53
C LEU A 163 -0.55 -27.66 -25.52
N GLY A 164 -0.78 -27.85 -26.82
CA GLY A 164 -0.76 -26.78 -27.82
C GLY A 164 0.64 -26.41 -28.33
N ALA A 165 1.49 -27.41 -28.59
CA ALA A 165 2.80 -27.17 -29.20
C ALA A 165 2.68 -26.47 -30.57
N SER A 166 3.56 -25.49 -30.84
CA SER A 166 3.57 -24.66 -32.05
C SER A 166 3.75 -25.45 -33.36
N SER A 167 4.33 -26.64 -33.30
CA SER A 167 4.53 -27.58 -34.41
C SER A 167 3.87 -28.96 -34.18
N GLY A 168 2.81 -29.02 -33.37
CA GLY A 168 2.12 -30.27 -33.02
C GLY A 168 1.40 -30.96 -34.20
N SER A 169 1.30 -32.28 -34.12
CA SER A 169 0.39 -33.11 -34.94
C SER A 169 -1.06 -33.00 -34.45
N ALA A 170 -2.02 -33.35 -35.31
CA ALA A 170 -3.41 -33.53 -34.89
C ALA A 170 -3.54 -34.62 -33.83
N LEU A 171 -4.45 -34.43 -32.87
CA LEU A 171 -4.83 -35.50 -31.94
C LEU A 171 -5.57 -36.63 -32.68
N ALA A 172 -5.26 -37.85 -32.29
CA ALA A 172 -5.89 -39.07 -32.77
C ALA A 172 -6.30 -39.93 -31.56
N MET A 173 -7.45 -39.61 -30.97
CA MET A 173 -8.11 -40.45 -29.97
C MET A 173 -8.83 -41.63 -30.65
N THR A 174 -8.82 -42.78 -30.00
CA THR A 174 -9.53 -43.99 -30.43
C THR A 174 -10.48 -44.42 -29.32
N PHE A 175 -11.78 -44.49 -29.61
CA PHE A 175 -12.81 -44.85 -28.63
C PHE A 175 -13.84 -45.75 -29.31
N GLY A 176 -14.35 -46.76 -28.59
CA GLY A 176 -15.15 -47.83 -29.20
C GLY A 176 -14.42 -48.64 -30.30
N GLY A 177 -13.07 -48.63 -30.31
CA GLY A 177 -12.29 -49.24 -31.39
C GLY A 177 -12.39 -48.52 -32.74
N LYS A 178 -12.82 -47.25 -32.75
CA LYS A 178 -12.87 -46.38 -33.93
C LYS A 178 -11.95 -45.17 -33.76
N PRO A 179 -11.40 -44.61 -34.86
CA PRO A 179 -10.78 -43.29 -34.81
C PRO A 179 -11.83 -42.20 -34.62
N PHE A 180 -11.42 -41.07 -34.03
CA PHE A 180 -12.25 -39.86 -33.91
C PHE A 180 -12.86 -39.45 -35.27
N PRO A 181 -14.17 -39.16 -35.35
CA PRO A 181 -14.87 -38.92 -36.62
C PRO A 181 -14.33 -37.68 -37.36
N GLU A 182 -14.09 -37.83 -38.66
CA GLU A 182 -13.65 -36.80 -39.63
C GLU A 182 -12.34 -36.05 -39.31
N TRP A 183 -11.72 -36.29 -38.14
CA TRP A 183 -10.56 -35.54 -37.66
C TRP A 183 -9.24 -36.02 -38.29
N THR A 184 -9.06 -35.68 -39.56
CA THR A 184 -7.84 -35.98 -40.32
C THR A 184 -6.60 -35.23 -39.80
N ALA A 185 -5.41 -35.66 -40.23
CA ALA A 185 -4.11 -35.07 -39.88
C ALA A 185 -3.92 -33.58 -40.24
N ASN A 186 -4.88 -32.97 -40.96
CA ASN A 186 -4.91 -31.53 -41.24
C ASN A 186 -5.41 -30.71 -40.04
N HIS A 187 -6.23 -31.30 -39.15
CA HIS A 187 -6.84 -30.62 -38.01
C HIS A 187 -5.88 -30.55 -36.81
N LYS A 188 -4.74 -29.89 -37.00
CA LYS A 188 -3.62 -29.91 -36.05
C LYS A 188 -3.82 -29.03 -34.81
N LEU A 189 -4.58 -27.94 -34.93
CA LEU A 189 -4.72 -26.89 -33.91
C LEU A 189 -3.37 -26.48 -33.28
N SER A 190 -2.32 -26.43 -34.09
CA SER A 190 -0.95 -26.15 -33.65
C SER A 190 -0.87 -24.79 -32.94
N GLY A 191 -0.16 -24.73 -31.82
CA GLY A 191 -0.05 -23.51 -31.00
C GLY A 191 -1.25 -23.23 -30.07
N ILE A 192 -2.27 -24.11 -30.04
CA ILE A 192 -3.48 -23.98 -29.24
C ILE A 192 -3.67 -25.24 -28.38
N ALA A 193 -3.81 -25.08 -27.07
CA ALA A 193 -4.14 -26.17 -26.15
C ALA A 193 -5.60 -26.60 -26.35
N HIS A 194 -5.81 -27.90 -26.55
CA HIS A 194 -7.11 -28.46 -26.92
C HIS A 194 -7.24 -29.91 -26.47
N ALA A 195 -8.47 -30.38 -26.29
CA ALA A 195 -8.80 -31.76 -25.96
C ALA A 195 -9.79 -32.35 -26.97
N GLN A 196 -9.53 -33.60 -27.39
CA GLN A 196 -10.58 -34.49 -27.88
C GLN A 196 -11.22 -35.14 -26.65
N TRP A 197 -12.54 -35.13 -26.58
CA TRP A 197 -13.31 -35.70 -25.47
C TRP A 197 -14.54 -36.41 -26.04
N ALA A 198 -14.89 -37.58 -25.50
CA ALA A 198 -16.00 -38.38 -25.97
C ALA A 198 -16.79 -39.00 -24.82
N LEU A 199 -18.10 -39.10 -25.02
CA LEU A 199 -19.07 -39.70 -24.14
C LEU A 199 -19.81 -40.79 -24.91
N ARG A 200 -20.00 -41.94 -24.30
CA ARG A 200 -20.88 -43.00 -24.80
C ARG A 200 -22.27 -42.82 -24.19
N PHE A 201 -23.31 -42.92 -25.00
CA PHE A 201 -24.68 -42.97 -24.50
C PHE A 201 -24.89 -44.26 -23.68
N ASP A 202 -25.39 -44.11 -22.47
CA ASP A 202 -25.79 -45.23 -21.63
C ASP A 202 -27.29 -45.50 -21.78
N THR A 203 -27.65 -46.76 -22.06
CA THR A 203 -29.05 -47.14 -22.36
C THR A 203 -29.85 -47.39 -21.09
N ASP A 204 -29.17 -47.78 -20.00
CA ASP A 204 -29.79 -48.06 -18.71
C ASP A 204 -30.02 -46.77 -17.90
N GLY A 205 -29.25 -45.71 -18.18
CA GLY A 205 -29.45 -44.34 -17.68
C GLY A 205 -28.67 -43.99 -16.41
N ASP A 206 -27.86 -44.93 -15.90
CA ASP A 206 -27.03 -44.78 -14.70
C ASP A 206 -25.87 -43.78 -14.91
N LEU A 207 -25.52 -43.51 -16.17
CA LEU A 207 -24.55 -42.50 -16.58
C LEU A 207 -25.18 -41.51 -17.56
N PHE A 208 -24.94 -40.21 -17.34
CA PHE A 208 -25.35 -39.11 -18.23
C PHE A 208 -26.87 -38.97 -18.44
N GLY A 209 -27.71 -39.52 -17.55
CA GLY A 209 -29.18 -39.44 -17.64
C GLY A 209 -29.76 -38.02 -17.59
N ALA A 210 -29.01 -37.03 -17.09
CA ALA A 210 -29.37 -35.61 -17.13
C ALA A 210 -28.91 -34.88 -18.42
N GLY A 211 -28.14 -35.56 -19.28
CA GLY A 211 -27.42 -34.98 -20.43
C GLY A 211 -25.92 -35.21 -20.36
N ALA A 212 -25.19 -34.64 -21.33
CA ALA A 212 -23.74 -34.60 -21.28
C ALA A 212 -23.28 -33.67 -20.13
N PRO A 213 -22.37 -34.13 -19.25
CA PRO A 213 -21.89 -33.34 -18.11
C PRO A 213 -21.09 -32.12 -18.58
N GLU A 214 -20.96 -31.11 -17.72
CA GLU A 214 -20.07 -29.97 -17.96
C GLU A 214 -18.60 -30.39 -17.77
N PRO A 215 -17.77 -30.41 -18.83
CA PRO A 215 -16.34 -30.70 -18.70
C PRO A 215 -15.61 -29.48 -18.13
N ALA A 216 -14.69 -29.69 -17.19
CA ALA A 216 -13.85 -28.63 -16.65
C ALA A 216 -12.40 -29.09 -16.53
N TRP A 217 -11.51 -28.38 -17.22
CA TRP A 217 -10.06 -28.59 -17.14
C TRP A 217 -9.47 -27.59 -16.14
N ILE A 218 -8.90 -28.08 -15.04
CA ILE A 218 -8.13 -27.28 -14.09
C ILE A 218 -6.65 -27.47 -14.43
N GLY A 219 -5.94 -26.39 -14.72
CA GLY A 219 -4.59 -26.47 -15.26
C GLY A 219 -3.72 -25.27 -14.98
N LYS A 220 -2.42 -25.46 -15.20
CA LYS A 220 -1.39 -24.42 -15.24
C LYS A 220 -1.17 -24.01 -16.70
N TRP A 221 -1.62 -22.81 -17.04
CA TRP A 221 -1.88 -22.42 -18.42
C TRP A 221 -0.65 -21.83 -19.12
N VAL A 222 -0.77 -20.64 -19.72
CA VAL A 222 0.26 -20.07 -20.58
C VAL A 222 1.54 -19.71 -19.81
N LYS A 223 2.66 -19.88 -20.50
CA LYS A 223 4.00 -19.53 -20.02
C LYS A 223 4.32 -18.05 -20.23
N VAL A 224 5.25 -17.52 -19.44
CA VAL A 224 5.63 -16.10 -19.40
C VAL A 224 7.11 -15.85 -19.64
N TYR A 225 7.43 -14.64 -20.08
CA TYR A 225 8.78 -14.10 -20.11
C TYR A 225 9.13 -13.47 -18.76
N ASP A 226 10.12 -14.02 -18.05
CA ASP A 226 10.77 -13.35 -16.92
C ASP A 226 12.10 -12.70 -17.35
N PRO A 227 12.22 -11.35 -17.36
CA PRO A 227 13.47 -10.64 -17.67
C PRO A 227 14.59 -10.93 -16.66
N ARG A 228 14.26 -11.27 -15.41
CA ARG A 228 15.24 -11.61 -14.36
C ARG A 228 16.02 -12.88 -14.73
N LYS A 229 15.45 -13.70 -15.62
CA LYS A 229 16.03 -14.94 -16.18
C LYS A 229 16.58 -14.78 -17.61
N ASP A 230 16.68 -13.56 -18.14
CA ASP A 230 17.25 -13.27 -19.46
C ASP A 230 18.62 -12.58 -19.31
N SER A 231 19.71 -13.26 -19.69
CA SER A 231 21.07 -12.70 -19.67
C SER A 231 21.34 -11.59 -20.71
N THR A 232 20.35 -11.19 -21.51
CA THR A 232 20.40 -10.02 -22.41
C THR A 232 19.65 -8.81 -21.85
N TYR A 233 18.88 -8.99 -20.77
CA TYR A 233 18.26 -7.90 -20.03
C TYR A 233 19.21 -7.38 -18.93
N PRO A 234 19.37 -6.06 -18.74
CA PRO A 234 20.24 -5.51 -17.69
C PRO A 234 19.82 -5.98 -16.28
N GLY A 235 20.71 -6.70 -15.61
CA GLY A 235 20.46 -7.31 -14.30
C GLY A 235 19.74 -8.66 -14.33
N GLY A 236 19.42 -9.20 -15.51
CA GLY A 236 18.92 -10.56 -15.68
C GLY A 236 20.03 -11.60 -15.87
N SER A 237 19.73 -12.88 -15.58
CA SER A 237 20.67 -13.98 -15.78
C SER A 237 19.95 -15.29 -16.12
N GLY A 238 20.27 -15.89 -17.28
CA GLY A 238 19.68 -17.15 -17.72
C GLY A 238 19.35 -17.20 -19.21
N SER A 239 18.51 -18.18 -19.59
CA SER A 239 18.20 -18.58 -20.95
C SER A 239 16.87 -18.06 -21.51
N HIS A 240 16.05 -17.35 -20.73
CA HIS A 240 14.87 -16.66 -21.27
C HIS A 240 15.30 -15.65 -22.33
N ARG A 241 14.51 -15.48 -23.40
CA ARG A 241 14.74 -14.44 -24.42
C ARG A 241 13.43 -13.79 -24.83
N ALA A 242 13.35 -12.46 -24.74
CA ALA A 242 12.16 -11.73 -25.16
C ALA A 242 11.70 -12.10 -26.59
N LEU A 243 10.38 -12.29 -26.77
CA LEU A 243 9.73 -12.73 -28.01
C LEU A 243 10.05 -14.18 -28.47
N ASN A 244 10.82 -14.96 -27.70
CA ASN A 244 11.10 -16.38 -27.98
C ASN A 244 10.38 -17.30 -26.99
N GLU A 245 9.12 -17.61 -27.29
CA GLU A 245 8.24 -18.38 -26.38
C GLU A 245 8.74 -19.80 -26.04
N ALA A 246 9.64 -20.36 -26.85
CA ALA A 246 10.27 -21.65 -26.54
C ALA A 246 11.18 -21.60 -25.30
N THR A 247 11.58 -20.40 -24.86
CA THR A 247 12.38 -20.18 -23.66
C THR A 247 11.54 -19.87 -22.41
N TYR A 248 10.22 -19.69 -22.54
CA TYR A 248 9.36 -19.24 -21.44
C TYR A 248 9.02 -20.38 -20.48
N GLU A 249 8.86 -20.06 -19.20
CA GLU A 249 8.48 -20.98 -18.12
C GLU A 249 7.07 -20.67 -17.59
N TRP A 250 6.53 -21.51 -16.70
CA TRP A 250 5.27 -21.21 -16.02
C TRP A 250 5.51 -20.36 -14.77
N SER A 251 4.62 -19.37 -14.57
CA SER A 251 4.49 -18.58 -13.34
C SER A 251 3.04 -18.08 -13.25
N ASP A 252 2.59 -17.82 -12.03
CA ASP A 252 1.35 -17.16 -11.66
C ASP A 252 1.55 -15.66 -11.32
N ASN A 253 2.73 -15.09 -11.58
CA ASN A 253 3.06 -13.69 -11.27
C ASN A 253 2.34 -12.67 -12.20
N PRO A 254 1.55 -11.72 -11.66
CA PRO A 254 0.83 -10.71 -12.44
C PRO A 254 1.70 -9.81 -13.33
N GLY A 255 2.85 -9.35 -12.82
CA GLY A 255 3.75 -8.45 -13.55
C GLY A 255 4.36 -9.11 -14.79
N LEU A 256 4.71 -10.39 -14.69
CA LEU A 256 5.26 -11.17 -15.81
C LEU A 256 4.21 -11.51 -16.87
N HIS A 257 2.97 -11.82 -16.46
CA HIS A 257 1.85 -11.97 -17.40
C HIS A 257 1.53 -10.65 -18.13
N ALA A 258 1.52 -9.53 -17.41
CA ALA A 258 1.28 -8.20 -17.99
C ALA A 258 2.37 -7.80 -18.99
N LEU A 259 3.64 -8.05 -18.68
CA LEU A 259 4.77 -7.83 -19.59
C LEU A 259 4.67 -8.72 -20.84
N THR A 260 4.36 -10.01 -20.66
CA THR A 260 4.20 -10.97 -21.75
C THR A 260 3.01 -10.58 -22.66
N TRP A 261 1.93 -10.03 -22.09
CA TRP A 261 0.81 -9.48 -22.85
C TRP A 261 1.15 -8.18 -23.61
N ALA A 262 1.99 -7.32 -23.03
CA ALA A 262 2.48 -6.10 -23.68
C ALA A 262 3.39 -6.42 -24.89
N LEU A 263 4.35 -7.33 -24.70
CA LEU A 263 5.19 -7.91 -25.77
C LEU A 263 4.37 -8.63 -26.86
N GLY A 264 3.18 -9.11 -26.49
CA GLY A 264 2.32 -9.93 -27.33
C GLY A 264 2.79 -11.38 -27.45
N ARG A 265 1.91 -12.24 -27.94
CA ARG A 265 2.20 -13.66 -28.16
C ARG A 265 2.49 -13.93 -29.63
N TRP A 266 3.56 -14.66 -29.92
CA TRP A 266 4.13 -14.80 -31.27
C TRP A 266 4.42 -16.26 -31.61
N GLN A 267 3.88 -16.72 -32.74
CA GLN A 267 4.12 -18.06 -33.28
C GLN A 267 4.38 -17.95 -34.79
N ASN A 268 5.39 -18.65 -35.30
CA ASN A 268 5.74 -18.66 -36.73
C ASN A 268 5.87 -17.25 -37.36
N GLY A 269 6.46 -16.31 -36.61
CA GLY A 269 6.64 -14.91 -37.03
C GLY A 269 5.37 -14.03 -37.02
N LYS A 270 4.23 -14.54 -36.54
CA LYS A 270 2.95 -13.82 -36.51
C LYS A 270 2.46 -13.65 -35.07
N ARG A 271 1.92 -12.47 -34.75
CA ARG A 271 1.29 -12.19 -33.45
C ARG A 271 -0.07 -12.89 -33.36
N VAL A 272 -0.23 -13.78 -32.39
CA VAL A 272 -1.46 -14.54 -32.10
C VAL A 272 -2.41 -13.71 -31.24
N CYS A 273 -1.94 -13.17 -30.12
CA CYS A 273 -2.72 -12.32 -29.22
C CYS A 273 -1.83 -11.27 -28.49
N GLY A 274 -2.41 -10.54 -27.54
CA GLY A 274 -1.74 -9.45 -26.83
C GLY A 274 -1.57 -8.16 -27.64
N ILE A 275 -0.90 -7.19 -27.02
CA ILE A 275 -0.66 -5.86 -27.61
C ILE A 275 0.36 -5.97 -28.74
N GLY A 276 1.52 -6.57 -28.50
CA GLY A 276 2.57 -6.71 -29.53
C GLY A 276 3.41 -5.45 -29.71
N ALA A 277 3.70 -4.74 -28.62
CA ALA A 277 4.55 -3.55 -28.64
C ALA A 277 6.03 -3.96 -28.74
N PRO A 278 6.87 -3.27 -29.54
CA PRO A 278 8.31 -3.50 -29.57
C PRO A 278 8.96 -3.34 -28.19
N VAL A 279 9.97 -4.15 -27.87
CA VAL A 279 10.65 -4.14 -26.56
C VAL A 279 11.14 -2.74 -26.18
N SER A 280 11.68 -1.99 -27.15
CA SER A 280 12.14 -0.60 -26.99
C SER A 280 11.04 0.43 -26.66
N THR A 281 9.77 0.04 -26.76
CA THR A 281 8.60 0.87 -26.39
C THR A 281 7.97 0.41 -25.06
N ILE A 282 8.60 -0.52 -24.35
CA ILE A 282 8.13 -1.05 -23.07
C ILE A 282 9.16 -0.69 -21.99
N ARG A 283 8.72 -0.06 -20.89
CA ARG A 283 9.57 0.19 -19.71
C ARG A 283 9.65 -1.08 -18.86
N VAL A 284 10.38 -2.08 -19.35
CA VAL A 284 10.46 -3.45 -18.78
C VAL A 284 10.80 -3.44 -17.28
N ALA A 285 11.65 -2.52 -16.83
CA ALA A 285 12.01 -2.37 -15.42
C ALA A 285 10.81 -2.14 -14.48
N GLU A 286 9.75 -1.44 -14.93
CA GLU A 286 8.54 -1.23 -14.14
C GLU A 286 7.73 -2.53 -13.97
N PHE A 287 7.76 -3.42 -14.97
CA PHE A 287 7.15 -4.74 -14.87
C PHE A 287 7.98 -5.71 -14.00
N VAL A 288 9.32 -5.56 -13.98
CA VAL A 288 10.20 -6.31 -13.05
C VAL A 288 9.98 -5.85 -11.62
N GLU A 289 9.81 -4.55 -11.38
CA GLU A 289 9.41 -4.00 -10.08
C GLU A 289 8.04 -4.56 -9.64
N CYS A 290 7.04 -4.52 -10.53
CA CYS A 290 5.72 -5.12 -10.30
C CYS A 290 5.84 -6.62 -9.96
N ALA A 291 6.65 -7.37 -10.69
CA ALA A 291 6.85 -8.80 -10.44
C ALA A 291 7.48 -9.05 -9.06
N ASN A 292 8.53 -8.32 -8.69
CA ASN A 292 9.17 -8.43 -7.37
C ASN A 292 8.20 -8.09 -6.21
N VAL A 293 7.34 -7.09 -6.37
CA VAL A 293 6.32 -6.74 -5.36
C VAL A 293 5.23 -7.81 -5.27
N CYS A 294 4.81 -8.39 -6.39
CA CYS A 294 3.86 -9.50 -6.38
C CYS A 294 4.44 -10.74 -5.68
N ASP A 295 5.69 -11.11 -5.99
CA ASP A 295 6.39 -12.23 -5.35
C ASP A 295 6.55 -11.98 -3.83
N ALA A 296 6.86 -10.75 -3.41
CA ALA A 296 6.99 -10.38 -2.00
C ALA A 296 5.66 -10.39 -1.21
N ASN A 297 4.55 -10.05 -1.87
CA ASN A 297 3.20 -10.05 -1.27
C ASN A 297 2.47 -11.40 -1.43
N GLY A 298 3.01 -12.35 -2.19
CA GLY A 298 2.34 -13.60 -2.56
C GLY A 298 1.18 -13.41 -3.55
N TRP A 299 1.11 -12.27 -4.25
CA TRP A 299 0.00 -11.94 -5.16
C TRP A 299 0.11 -12.67 -6.50
N LYS A 300 -0.98 -13.32 -6.89
CA LYS A 300 -1.07 -14.17 -8.09
C LYS A 300 -2.11 -13.65 -9.09
N VAL A 301 -2.01 -14.09 -10.34
CA VAL A 301 -3.04 -13.89 -11.36
C VAL A 301 -3.49 -15.23 -11.91
N GLY A 302 -4.79 -15.38 -12.15
CA GLY A 302 -5.38 -16.55 -12.80
C GLY A 302 -6.76 -16.24 -13.38
N GLY A 303 -7.17 -16.97 -14.40
CA GLY A 303 -8.46 -16.76 -15.08
C GLY A 303 -8.35 -16.86 -16.59
N VAL A 304 -9.42 -16.53 -17.32
CA VAL A 304 -9.48 -16.65 -18.79
C VAL A 304 -9.87 -15.33 -19.43
N GLU A 305 -9.00 -14.84 -20.29
CA GLU A 305 -9.14 -13.61 -21.07
C GLU A 305 -9.47 -13.94 -22.53
N TRP A 306 -10.22 -13.08 -23.23
CA TRP A 306 -10.77 -13.41 -24.56
C TRP A 306 -10.23 -12.48 -25.65
N THR A 307 -9.88 -12.99 -26.83
CA THR A 307 -9.22 -12.17 -27.87
C THR A 307 -10.06 -11.04 -28.47
N THR A 308 -11.38 -11.04 -28.25
CA THR A 308 -12.29 -9.98 -28.67
C THR A 308 -12.35 -8.81 -27.68
N ASP A 309 -11.93 -9.01 -26.43
CA ASP A 309 -11.87 -7.93 -25.44
C ASP A 309 -10.84 -6.85 -25.81
N SER A 310 -11.06 -5.65 -25.27
CA SER A 310 -10.12 -4.55 -25.34
C SER A 310 -8.77 -4.94 -24.73
N LYS A 311 -7.74 -5.11 -25.58
CA LYS A 311 -6.38 -5.50 -25.19
C LYS A 311 -5.78 -4.63 -24.09
N TRP A 312 -6.19 -3.36 -24.01
CA TRP A 312 -5.77 -2.43 -22.97
C TRP A 312 -6.52 -2.66 -21.65
N ASP A 313 -7.79 -3.04 -21.69
CA ASP A 313 -8.55 -3.39 -20.48
C ASP A 313 -8.17 -4.79 -19.97
N THR A 314 -7.81 -5.76 -20.83
CA THR A 314 -7.10 -7.00 -20.42
C THR A 314 -5.80 -6.67 -19.68
N LEU A 315 -4.97 -5.75 -20.20
CA LEU A 315 -3.74 -5.34 -19.52
C LEU A 315 -4.03 -4.73 -18.14
N LYS A 316 -5.08 -3.92 -18.00
CA LYS A 316 -5.53 -3.42 -16.70
C LYS A 316 -5.95 -4.55 -15.76
N ARG A 317 -6.74 -5.53 -16.22
CA ARG A 317 -7.21 -6.66 -15.38
C ARG A 317 -6.04 -7.51 -14.85
N ILE A 318 -5.04 -7.79 -15.70
CA ILE A 318 -3.84 -8.52 -15.29
C ILE A 318 -3.02 -7.71 -14.26
N LEU A 319 -2.81 -6.41 -14.49
CA LEU A 319 -2.08 -5.56 -13.55
C LEU A 319 -2.85 -5.31 -12.24
N GLN A 320 -4.18 -5.26 -12.28
CA GLN A 320 -5.04 -5.09 -11.11
C GLN A 320 -4.85 -6.24 -10.10
N ALA A 321 -4.68 -7.48 -10.58
CA ALA A 321 -4.37 -8.61 -9.71
C ALA A 321 -3.03 -8.43 -8.97
N GLY A 322 -2.05 -7.77 -9.60
CA GLY A 322 -0.77 -7.37 -8.99
C GLY A 322 -0.77 -6.02 -8.26
N GLY A 323 -1.95 -5.45 -7.97
CA GLY A 323 -2.05 -4.13 -7.31
C GLY A 323 -1.42 -2.98 -8.10
N ALA A 324 -1.39 -3.09 -9.43
CA ALA A 324 -0.76 -2.15 -10.34
C ALA A 324 -1.73 -1.59 -11.38
N ILE A 325 -1.37 -0.47 -12.01
CA ILE A 325 -2.09 0.15 -13.12
C ILE A 325 -1.16 0.39 -14.32
N PRO A 326 -1.63 0.26 -15.58
CA PRO A 326 -0.80 0.51 -16.76
C PRO A 326 -0.58 2.01 -16.97
N THR A 327 0.67 2.39 -17.28
CA THR A 327 1.09 3.78 -17.43
C THR A 327 1.64 4.06 -18.83
N GLN A 328 1.33 5.24 -19.38
CA GLN A 328 1.80 5.69 -20.69
C GLN A 328 2.61 6.99 -20.51
N THR A 329 3.85 7.00 -21.00
CA THR A 329 4.72 8.18 -20.95
C THR A 329 5.71 8.11 -22.12
N GLY A 330 5.87 9.21 -22.88
CA GLY A 330 6.78 9.25 -24.03
C GLY A 330 6.46 8.21 -25.12
N ALA A 331 5.18 7.90 -25.34
CA ALA A 331 4.69 6.80 -26.17
C ALA A 331 5.13 5.38 -25.75
N MET A 332 5.77 5.22 -24.58
CA MET A 332 6.14 3.92 -24.01
C MET A 332 5.08 3.40 -23.04
N ILE A 333 4.86 2.09 -23.04
CA ILE A 333 4.01 1.35 -22.09
C ILE A 333 4.84 0.96 -20.86
N GLY A 334 4.26 1.10 -19.68
CA GLY A 334 4.80 0.56 -18.42
C GLY A 334 3.69 0.30 -17.42
N CYS A 335 4.03 0.21 -16.14
CA CYS A 335 3.07 0.07 -15.05
C CYS A 335 3.52 0.80 -13.79
N LEU A 336 2.57 1.05 -12.89
CA LEU A 336 2.77 1.67 -11.59
C LEU A 336 2.16 0.77 -10.54
N THR A 337 3.02 0.16 -9.73
CA THR A 337 2.66 -0.77 -8.65
C THR A 337 2.36 -0.01 -7.36
N SER A 338 1.42 -0.50 -6.56
CA SER A 338 1.09 0.06 -5.23
C SER A 338 2.16 -0.28 -4.19
N THR A 339 3.36 0.28 -4.32
CA THR A 339 4.52 0.12 -3.44
C THR A 339 5.05 1.50 -3.01
N PRO A 340 5.59 1.69 -1.80
CA PRO A 340 6.12 3.00 -1.38
C PRO A 340 7.33 3.38 -2.26
N ARG A 341 7.39 4.65 -2.65
CA ARG A 341 8.40 5.19 -3.58
C ARG A 341 9.04 6.43 -3.00
N THR A 342 10.37 6.44 -2.87
CA THR A 342 11.12 7.63 -2.44
C THR A 342 10.96 8.76 -3.45
N ALA A 343 10.76 9.98 -2.97
CA ALA A 343 10.79 11.16 -3.82
C ALA A 343 12.17 11.33 -4.48
N ILE A 344 12.19 11.53 -5.81
CA ILE A 344 13.44 11.61 -6.58
C ILE A 344 13.98 13.04 -6.75
N ALA A 345 13.14 14.05 -6.47
CA ALA A 345 13.52 15.46 -6.49
C ALA A 345 12.50 16.34 -5.74
N THR A 346 12.88 17.61 -5.47
CA THR A 346 12.03 18.61 -4.80
C THR A 346 11.74 19.78 -5.74
N ILE A 347 10.46 20.02 -6.03
CA ILE A 347 9.97 21.15 -6.82
C ILE A 347 9.55 22.26 -5.84
N GLU A 348 10.41 23.26 -5.67
CA GLU A 348 10.09 24.49 -4.94
C GLU A 348 9.32 25.49 -5.81
N SER A 349 8.64 26.47 -5.19
CA SER A 349 7.83 27.51 -5.83
C SER A 349 8.49 28.20 -7.03
N ARG A 350 9.80 28.49 -6.93
CA ARG A 350 10.58 29.19 -7.98
C ARG A 350 10.66 28.45 -9.33
N HIS A 351 10.27 27.17 -9.37
CA HIS A 351 10.28 26.36 -10.59
C HIS A 351 8.88 26.27 -11.26
N LEU A 352 7.86 26.89 -10.67
CA LEU A 352 6.49 26.91 -11.18
C LEU A 352 6.29 28.06 -12.19
N LEU A 353 5.61 27.78 -13.32
CA LEU A 353 5.45 28.74 -14.42
C LEU A 353 4.01 29.23 -14.65
N ASP A 354 3.01 28.41 -14.32
CA ASP A 354 1.58 28.72 -14.57
C ASP A 354 0.72 28.56 -13.30
N GLY A 355 1.37 28.71 -12.13
CA GLY A 355 0.76 28.46 -10.82
C GLY A 355 0.59 26.97 -10.49
N LEU A 356 -0.04 26.73 -9.34
CA LEU A 356 -0.35 25.42 -8.78
C LEU A 356 -1.85 25.34 -8.49
N SER A 357 -2.49 24.22 -8.82
CA SER A 357 -3.89 23.94 -8.45
C SER A 357 -3.96 22.71 -7.55
N ILE A 358 -4.64 22.84 -6.41
CA ILE A 358 -4.68 21.84 -5.35
C ILE A 358 -6.12 21.40 -5.06
N ALA A 359 -6.44 20.13 -5.34
CA ALA A 359 -7.67 19.49 -4.85
C ALA A 359 -7.40 18.75 -3.53
N ALA A 360 -7.51 19.46 -2.40
CA ALA A 360 -7.18 18.93 -1.05
C ALA A 360 -8.01 17.72 -0.57
N THR A 361 -9.04 17.31 -1.31
CA THR A 361 -9.76 16.03 -1.13
C THR A 361 -10.39 15.59 -2.45
N LYS A 362 -10.43 14.28 -2.70
CA LYS A 362 -11.29 13.69 -3.74
C LYS A 362 -12.77 13.95 -3.45
N SER A 363 -13.62 13.86 -4.48
CA SER A 363 -15.06 14.15 -4.38
C SER A 363 -15.77 13.21 -3.40
N ARG A 364 -16.91 13.61 -2.82
CA ARG A 364 -17.71 12.76 -1.92
C ARG A 364 -18.22 11.47 -2.60
N ARG A 365 -18.27 11.42 -3.93
CA ARG A 365 -18.63 10.23 -4.72
C ARG A 365 -17.46 9.25 -4.85
N ASP A 366 -16.24 9.78 -5.00
CA ASP A 366 -15.02 8.99 -5.22
C ASP A 366 -14.34 8.60 -3.89
N ARG A 367 -14.66 9.29 -2.80
CA ARG A 367 -14.14 9.07 -1.44
C ARG A 367 -15.03 8.09 -0.65
N PHE A 368 -14.88 6.80 -0.92
CA PHE A 368 -15.51 5.67 -0.21
C PHE A 368 -14.68 5.21 1.00
N ASN A 369 -15.28 4.56 2.00
CA ASN A 369 -14.60 4.10 3.23
C ASN A 369 -14.75 2.59 3.50
N SER A 370 -15.47 1.89 2.61
CA SER A 370 -15.69 0.46 2.65
C SER A 370 -15.61 -0.08 1.21
N VAL A 371 -14.94 -1.21 1.01
CA VAL A 371 -14.89 -1.93 -0.27
C VAL A 371 -15.29 -3.38 -0.09
N ILE A 372 -16.19 -3.86 -0.94
CA ILE A 372 -16.47 -5.29 -1.12
C ILE A 372 -15.64 -5.75 -2.34
N PRO A 373 -14.60 -6.58 -2.16
CA PRO A 373 -13.92 -7.21 -3.28
C PRO A 373 -14.78 -8.34 -3.85
N ARG A 374 -14.92 -8.39 -5.18
CA ARG A 374 -15.44 -9.58 -5.88
C ARG A 374 -14.29 -10.31 -6.57
N TYR A 375 -14.17 -11.61 -6.38
CA TYR A 375 -13.05 -12.42 -6.87
C TYR A 375 -13.51 -13.84 -7.21
N VAL A 376 -12.66 -14.61 -7.89
CA VAL A 376 -12.96 -16.02 -8.23
C VAL A 376 -12.55 -16.93 -7.08
N ASP A 377 -13.39 -17.90 -6.73
CA ASP A 377 -13.15 -18.80 -5.60
C ASP A 377 -13.28 -20.28 -6.02
N GLU A 378 -12.25 -21.09 -5.75
CA GLU A 378 -12.20 -22.50 -6.17
C GLU A 378 -13.22 -23.38 -5.43
N ASP A 379 -13.47 -23.14 -4.14
CA ASP A 379 -14.47 -23.87 -3.36
C ASP A 379 -15.91 -23.53 -3.82
N SER A 380 -16.13 -22.33 -4.34
CA SER A 380 -17.36 -21.89 -5.01
C SER A 380 -17.42 -22.24 -6.50
N ASP A 381 -16.79 -23.35 -6.91
CA ASP A 381 -16.69 -23.86 -8.29
C ASP A 381 -16.20 -22.83 -9.33
N TRP A 382 -15.23 -22.01 -8.94
CA TRP A 382 -14.63 -20.94 -9.75
C TRP A 382 -15.63 -19.85 -10.18
N ALA A 383 -16.73 -19.69 -9.43
CA ALA A 383 -17.64 -18.56 -9.59
C ALA A 383 -17.03 -17.25 -9.05
N VAL A 384 -17.52 -16.10 -9.55
CA VAL A 384 -17.17 -14.78 -9.01
C VAL A 384 -18.07 -14.46 -7.82
N ILE A 385 -17.54 -14.61 -6.61
CA ILE A 385 -18.22 -14.33 -5.34
C ILE A 385 -17.90 -12.92 -4.83
N SER A 386 -18.78 -12.37 -3.98
CA SER A 386 -18.55 -11.12 -3.24
C SER A 386 -18.02 -11.44 -1.84
N GLY A 387 -16.81 -10.98 -1.51
CA GLY A 387 -16.14 -11.27 -0.25
C GLY A 387 -16.52 -10.32 0.91
N THR A 388 -15.81 -10.48 2.04
CA THR A 388 -16.01 -9.65 3.24
C THR A 388 -15.68 -8.18 2.98
N ALA A 389 -16.52 -7.26 3.46
CA ALA A 389 -16.38 -5.82 3.27
C ALA A 389 -15.22 -5.23 4.08
N VAL A 390 -14.11 -4.89 3.41
CA VAL A 390 -12.97 -4.19 4.01
C VAL A 390 -13.37 -2.75 4.33
N THR A 391 -13.51 -2.43 5.61
CA THR A 391 -14.08 -1.16 6.09
C THR A 391 -13.15 -0.49 7.10
N VAL A 392 -12.83 0.79 6.88
CA VAL A 392 -11.92 1.55 7.74
C VAL A 392 -12.73 2.42 8.70
N ALA A 393 -12.79 2.03 9.98
CA ALA A 393 -13.64 2.66 10.99
C ALA A 393 -13.40 4.18 11.13
N ASP A 394 -12.15 4.61 11.20
CA ASP A 394 -11.79 6.05 11.28
C ASP A 394 -12.33 6.86 10.08
N TYR A 395 -12.35 6.25 8.89
CA TYR A 395 -12.89 6.87 7.69
C TYR A 395 -14.42 6.82 7.63
N VAL A 396 -15.08 5.87 8.31
CA VAL A 396 -16.54 5.87 8.51
C VAL A 396 -16.94 7.01 9.44
N THR A 397 -16.25 7.14 10.58
CA THR A 397 -16.43 8.22 11.56
C THR A 397 -16.18 9.59 10.93
N ALA A 398 -15.06 9.78 10.24
CA ALA A 398 -14.72 11.05 9.58
C ALA A 398 -15.64 11.42 8.40
N ASP A 399 -16.41 10.48 7.85
CA ASP A 399 -17.38 10.71 6.77
C ASP A 399 -18.84 10.80 7.23
N GLY A 400 -19.11 10.60 8.52
CA GLY A 400 -20.45 10.58 9.10
C GLY A 400 -21.31 9.41 8.62
N GLY A 401 -20.68 8.26 8.29
CA GLY A 401 -21.39 7.06 7.85
C GLY A 401 -20.65 6.24 6.79
N GLN A 402 -21.06 4.98 6.64
CA GLN A 402 -20.45 4.04 5.69
C GLN A 402 -20.80 4.41 4.24
N ARG A 403 -19.82 4.26 3.36
CA ARG A 403 -19.91 4.44 1.91
C ARG A 403 -19.18 3.28 1.28
N THR A 404 -19.93 2.21 1.02
CA THR A 404 -19.45 0.98 0.43
C THR A 404 -19.40 1.10 -1.09
N LYS A 405 -18.31 0.62 -1.68
CA LYS A 405 -18.17 0.41 -3.13
C LYS A 405 -17.80 -1.03 -3.40
N GLU A 406 -18.53 -1.69 -4.29
CA GLU A 406 -18.15 -3.02 -4.77
C GLU A 406 -17.13 -2.88 -5.90
N VAL A 407 -16.12 -3.76 -5.92
CA VAL A 407 -15.00 -3.71 -6.88
C VAL A 407 -14.67 -5.11 -7.36
N ASP A 408 -14.83 -5.35 -8.67
CA ASP A 408 -14.47 -6.61 -9.32
C ASP A 408 -12.96 -6.74 -9.49
N PHE A 409 -12.40 -7.89 -9.09
CA PHE A 409 -11.03 -8.32 -9.30
C PHE A 409 -11.05 -9.65 -10.10
N PRO A 410 -11.45 -9.62 -11.39
CA PRO A 410 -11.84 -10.83 -12.13
C PRO A 410 -10.72 -11.83 -12.43
N LEU A 411 -9.44 -11.43 -12.23
CA LEU A 411 -8.27 -12.31 -12.37
C LEU A 411 -7.54 -12.57 -11.03
N VAL A 412 -8.16 -12.22 -9.90
CA VAL A 412 -7.72 -12.65 -8.56
C VAL A 412 -8.51 -13.89 -8.20
N GLN A 413 -7.80 -14.95 -7.83
CA GLN A 413 -8.40 -16.25 -7.52
C GLN A 413 -7.95 -16.72 -6.13
N VAL A 414 -8.89 -17.24 -5.34
CA VAL A 414 -8.63 -17.92 -4.07
C VAL A 414 -8.76 -19.42 -4.30
N PHE A 415 -7.79 -20.18 -3.82
CA PHE A 415 -7.73 -21.64 -4.00
C PHE A 415 -8.25 -22.36 -2.75
N SER A 416 -8.63 -23.63 -2.91
CA SER A 416 -9.24 -24.41 -1.81
C SER A 416 -8.34 -24.44 -0.57
N GLY A 417 -8.84 -23.92 0.55
CA GLY A 417 -8.12 -23.80 1.82
C GLY A 417 -7.17 -22.60 1.98
N ASP A 418 -6.99 -21.75 0.96
CA ASP A 418 -6.24 -20.48 1.10
C ASP A 418 -7.10 -19.41 1.79
N THR A 419 -6.46 -18.52 2.57
CA THR A 419 -7.14 -17.32 3.08
C THR A 419 -7.24 -16.26 1.98
N ALA A 420 -8.39 -15.59 1.83
CA ALA A 420 -8.64 -14.52 0.86
C ALA A 420 -7.89 -13.18 1.13
N SER A 421 -6.58 -13.26 1.39
CA SER A 421 -5.71 -12.15 1.76
C SER A 421 -5.50 -11.15 0.63
N GLN A 422 -5.11 -11.62 -0.57
CA GLN A 422 -4.89 -10.78 -1.75
C GLN A 422 -6.10 -9.88 -2.10
N PRO A 423 -7.34 -10.38 -2.30
CA PRO A 423 -8.48 -9.52 -2.59
C PRO A 423 -8.80 -8.55 -1.43
N GLY A 424 -8.55 -8.94 -0.17
CA GLY A 424 -8.67 -8.06 0.99
C GLY A 424 -7.65 -6.92 0.99
N GLN A 425 -6.38 -7.20 0.71
CA GLN A 425 -5.31 -6.20 0.61
C GLN A 425 -5.53 -5.25 -0.56
N LEU A 426 -5.97 -5.75 -1.72
CA LEU A 426 -6.31 -4.93 -2.89
C LEU A 426 -7.54 -4.03 -2.63
N ALA A 427 -8.54 -4.52 -1.88
CA ALA A 427 -9.64 -3.70 -1.40
C ALA A 427 -9.19 -2.63 -0.39
N ALA A 428 -8.29 -2.96 0.53
CA ALA A 428 -7.70 -1.99 1.46
C ALA A 428 -6.92 -0.89 0.70
N TYR A 429 -6.12 -1.27 -0.30
CA TYR A 429 -5.45 -0.33 -1.22
C TYR A 429 -6.44 0.58 -1.94
N ALA A 430 -7.57 0.05 -2.43
CA ALA A 430 -8.61 0.86 -3.05
C ALA A 430 -9.22 1.87 -2.06
N VAL A 431 -9.44 1.51 -0.80
CA VAL A 431 -9.95 2.44 0.23
C VAL A 431 -8.92 3.54 0.54
N VAL A 432 -7.65 3.23 0.81
CA VAL A 432 -6.65 4.27 1.12
C VAL A 432 -6.32 5.15 -0.08
N ASN A 433 -6.25 4.61 -1.30
CA ASN A 433 -6.04 5.40 -2.51
C ASN A 433 -7.27 6.29 -2.85
N SER A 434 -8.43 6.09 -2.22
CA SER A 434 -9.56 7.04 -2.28
C SER A 434 -9.39 8.28 -1.36
N ARG A 435 -8.39 8.25 -0.47
CA ARG A 435 -8.14 9.27 0.58
C ARG A 435 -7.03 10.24 0.24
N GLU A 436 -6.11 9.86 -0.64
CA GLU A 436 -5.07 10.75 -1.16
C GLU A 436 -5.72 12.00 -1.76
N ALA A 437 -5.12 13.16 -1.51
CA ALA A 437 -5.57 14.41 -2.09
C ALA A 437 -5.12 14.51 -3.55
N GLY A 438 -5.98 15.05 -4.40
CA GLY A 438 -5.74 15.13 -5.83
C GLY A 438 -7.03 15.24 -6.65
N PRO A 439 -6.90 15.59 -7.94
CA PRO A 439 -5.64 15.85 -8.64
C PRO A 439 -5.01 17.19 -8.20
N PHE A 440 -3.69 17.20 -8.01
CA PHE A 440 -2.90 18.42 -8.03
C PHE A 440 -2.41 18.62 -9.47
N THR A 441 -2.34 19.85 -9.96
CA THR A 441 -1.80 20.16 -11.30
C THR A 441 -0.90 21.37 -11.27
N TRP A 442 0.28 21.27 -11.89
CA TRP A 442 1.29 22.33 -11.93
C TRP A 442 2.09 22.28 -13.24
N THR A 443 2.74 23.37 -13.61
CA THR A 443 3.61 23.45 -14.80
C THR A 443 4.98 23.99 -14.43
N THR A 444 6.03 23.35 -14.93
CA THR A 444 7.44 23.70 -14.68
C THR A 444 8.22 23.96 -15.96
N GLY A 445 9.47 24.39 -15.82
CA GLY A 445 10.43 24.51 -16.93
C GLY A 445 10.91 23.17 -17.52
N PRO A 446 11.66 23.23 -18.63
CA PRO A 446 12.17 22.07 -19.36
C PRO A 446 13.20 21.23 -18.58
N GLU A 447 13.80 21.75 -17.52
CA GLU A 447 14.74 21.03 -16.65
C GLU A 447 14.09 19.80 -15.97
N TRP A 448 12.76 19.81 -15.80
CA TRP A 448 11.99 18.69 -15.23
C TRP A 448 11.52 17.66 -16.26
N ILE A 449 11.96 17.77 -17.53
CA ILE A 449 11.56 16.87 -18.63
C ILE A 449 12.02 15.41 -18.44
N GLY A 450 12.85 15.12 -17.43
CA GLY A 450 13.22 13.76 -17.02
C GLY A 450 12.12 12.99 -16.28
N LEU A 451 11.28 13.66 -15.48
CA LEU A 451 10.27 13.02 -14.62
C LEU A 451 9.22 12.25 -15.43
N LYS A 452 8.77 11.07 -14.98
CA LYS A 452 7.76 10.23 -15.65
C LYS A 452 6.54 9.97 -14.76
N THR A 453 5.47 9.42 -15.35
CA THR A 453 4.35 8.89 -14.57
C THR A 453 4.84 7.75 -13.67
N GLY A 454 4.50 7.81 -12.38
CA GLY A 454 4.93 6.87 -11.35
C GLY A 454 6.14 7.33 -10.54
N ASP A 455 6.79 8.44 -10.89
CA ASP A 455 7.78 9.06 -10.01
C ASP A 455 7.10 9.83 -8.88
N VAL A 456 7.76 9.92 -7.72
CA VAL A 456 7.35 10.77 -6.61
C VAL A 456 8.26 11.99 -6.56
N VAL A 457 7.70 13.16 -6.30
CA VAL A 457 8.44 14.40 -6.03
C VAL A 457 7.95 15.03 -4.73
N TYR A 458 8.81 15.79 -4.06
CA TYR A 458 8.37 16.70 -3.01
C TYR A 458 7.92 18.01 -3.64
N LEU A 459 6.67 18.43 -3.40
CA LEU A 459 6.26 19.82 -3.65
C LEU A 459 6.54 20.63 -2.39
N ASN A 460 7.39 21.66 -2.51
CA ASN A 460 7.73 22.56 -1.42
C ASN A 460 7.32 23.98 -1.79
N VAL A 461 6.05 24.29 -1.56
CA VAL A 461 5.36 25.55 -1.86
C VAL A 461 4.63 25.98 -0.57
N PRO A 462 5.36 26.50 0.45
CA PRO A 462 4.78 26.79 1.76
C PRO A 462 3.64 27.82 1.72
N GLU A 463 3.67 28.75 0.75
CA GLU A 463 2.64 29.75 0.51
C GLU A 463 1.28 29.16 0.08
N GLU A 464 1.30 27.99 -0.57
CA GLU A 464 0.10 27.20 -0.92
C GLU A 464 -0.18 26.09 0.12
N GLY A 465 0.53 26.07 1.25
CA GLY A 465 0.35 25.10 2.33
C GLY A 465 0.95 23.70 2.05
N LEU A 466 1.94 23.61 1.16
CA LEU A 466 2.70 22.38 0.87
C LEU A 466 4.14 22.49 1.36
N VAL A 467 4.46 21.91 2.51
CA VAL A 467 5.85 21.86 3.03
C VAL A 467 6.41 20.46 2.80
N ASN A 468 7.34 20.32 1.84
CA ASN A 468 7.92 19.05 1.40
C ASN A 468 6.89 17.91 1.25
N GLN A 469 5.73 18.19 0.64
CA GLN A 469 4.66 17.20 0.50
C GLN A 469 5.02 16.18 -0.59
N PRO A 470 5.10 14.87 -0.30
CA PRO A 470 5.28 13.84 -1.35
C PRO A 470 4.04 13.74 -2.24
N VAL A 471 4.26 13.81 -3.55
CA VAL A 471 3.23 13.76 -4.60
C VAL A 471 3.68 12.77 -5.69
N LEU A 472 2.83 11.79 -5.97
CA LEU A 472 3.00 10.80 -7.03
C LEU A 472 2.49 11.37 -8.35
N ILE A 473 3.35 11.40 -9.37
CA ILE A 473 3.00 11.92 -10.70
C ILE A 473 2.12 10.88 -11.42
N THR A 474 0.83 11.19 -11.58
CA THR A 474 -0.13 10.33 -12.28
C THR A 474 -0.15 10.62 -13.79
N ARG A 475 0.17 11.85 -14.21
CA ARG A 475 0.24 12.24 -15.64
C ARG A 475 1.30 13.32 -15.88
N ARG A 476 1.94 13.27 -17.05
CA ARG A 476 2.83 14.31 -17.57
C ARG A 476 2.45 14.68 -19.01
N ALA A 477 2.56 15.95 -19.35
CA ALA A 477 2.42 16.48 -20.71
C ALA A 477 3.50 17.57 -20.96
N PRO A 478 4.60 17.25 -21.67
CA PRO A 478 5.57 18.25 -22.12
C PRO A 478 5.07 18.93 -23.41
N ASP A 479 5.15 20.26 -23.50
CA ASP A 479 4.80 21.03 -24.70
C ASP A 479 6.06 21.40 -25.50
N PRO A 480 6.25 20.87 -26.73
CA PRO A 480 7.41 21.18 -27.56
C PRO A 480 7.39 22.59 -28.16
N ALA A 481 6.26 23.31 -28.12
CA ALA A 481 6.19 24.69 -28.61
C ALA A 481 6.73 25.72 -27.60
N THR A 482 6.57 25.44 -26.30
CA THR A 482 6.99 26.35 -25.21
C THR A 482 8.09 25.81 -24.32
N GLY A 483 8.42 24.51 -24.41
CA GLY A 483 9.36 23.82 -23.51
C GLY A 483 8.79 23.52 -22.12
N LYS A 484 7.57 23.98 -21.81
CA LYS A 484 6.90 23.76 -20.52
C LYS A 484 6.58 22.29 -20.29
N VAL A 485 6.61 21.85 -19.04
CA VAL A 485 6.17 20.50 -18.64
C VAL A 485 5.05 20.60 -17.62
N SER A 486 3.83 20.26 -18.04
CA SER A 486 2.67 20.19 -17.15
C SER A 486 2.57 18.80 -16.53
N PHE A 487 2.29 18.75 -15.24
CA PHE A 487 2.12 17.55 -14.44
C PHE A 487 0.72 17.51 -13.81
N ALA A 488 0.23 16.30 -13.59
CA ALA A 488 -0.83 16.03 -12.62
C ALA A 488 -0.38 14.91 -11.68
N GLY A 489 -0.80 15.00 -10.42
CA GLY A 489 -0.44 14.04 -9.39
C GLY A 489 -1.47 13.93 -8.28
N GLU A 490 -1.23 13.01 -7.37
CA GLU A 490 -1.98 12.84 -6.12
C GLU A 490 -0.97 12.73 -4.96
N THR A 491 -1.37 13.00 -3.72
CA THR A 491 -0.46 12.83 -2.56
C THR A 491 0.00 11.38 -2.44
N GLU A 492 1.20 11.19 -1.88
CA GLU A 492 1.80 9.87 -1.71
C GLU A 492 2.11 9.59 -0.23
N THR A 493 1.15 8.99 0.46
CA THR A 493 1.18 8.76 1.90
C THR A 493 1.78 7.38 2.21
N TYR A 494 3.10 7.30 2.37
CA TYR A 494 3.87 6.04 2.49
C TYR A 494 3.32 5.02 3.51
N SER A 495 2.73 5.46 4.62
CA SER A 495 2.14 4.56 5.63
C SER A 495 0.93 3.75 5.14
N LYS A 496 0.31 4.14 4.02
CA LYS A 496 -0.81 3.42 3.41
C LYS A 496 -0.46 2.01 2.96
N HIS A 497 0.80 1.77 2.59
CA HIS A 497 1.24 0.47 2.07
C HIS A 497 1.29 -0.57 3.18
N ALA A 498 1.90 -0.23 4.32
CA ALA A 498 1.91 -1.08 5.50
C ALA A 498 0.48 -1.35 6.00
N TYR A 499 -0.40 -0.34 5.97
CA TYR A 499 -1.82 -0.52 6.35
C TYR A 499 -2.56 -1.45 5.39
N ALA A 500 -2.48 -1.21 4.09
CA ALA A 500 -3.20 -2.00 3.09
C ALA A 500 -2.69 -3.44 2.97
N LEU A 501 -1.43 -3.72 3.32
CA LEU A 501 -0.89 -5.08 3.43
C LEU A 501 -1.24 -5.78 4.75
N GLY A 502 -1.84 -5.08 5.72
CA GLY A 502 -2.18 -5.62 7.05
C GLY A 502 -1.02 -5.62 8.06
N GLN A 503 0.09 -4.93 7.75
CA GLN A 503 1.27 -4.82 8.61
C GLN A 503 1.10 -3.78 9.74
N THR A 504 0.11 -2.88 9.63
CA THR A 504 -0.33 -2.01 10.72
C THR A 504 -1.85 -1.88 10.72
N THR A 505 -2.44 -1.75 11.91
CA THR A 505 -3.87 -1.53 12.13
C THR A 505 -4.26 -0.05 12.10
N THR A 506 -3.30 0.87 12.07
CA THR A 506 -3.55 2.32 12.09
C THR A 506 -3.68 2.86 10.66
N PRO A 507 -4.87 3.36 10.23
CA PRO A 507 -5.05 3.89 8.89
C PRO A 507 -4.33 5.24 8.71
N PRO A 508 -3.88 5.58 7.49
CA PRO A 508 -3.33 6.91 7.19
C PRO A 508 -4.29 8.04 7.56
N LYS A 509 -3.80 9.09 8.23
CA LYS A 509 -4.59 10.29 8.49
C LYS A 509 -4.90 10.99 7.16
N PRO A 510 -6.12 11.51 6.94
CA PRO A 510 -6.44 12.27 5.73
C PRO A 510 -5.51 13.48 5.56
N PHE A 511 -5.07 13.72 4.33
CA PHE A 511 -4.25 14.88 3.96
C PHE A 511 -4.91 16.20 4.41
N ARG A 512 -4.07 17.16 4.80
CA ARG A 512 -4.44 18.54 5.11
C ARG A 512 -3.31 19.45 4.65
N LEU A 513 -3.66 20.61 4.09
CA LEU A 513 -2.71 21.69 3.89
C LEU A 513 -2.27 22.24 5.26
N SER A 514 -1.01 22.61 5.40
CA SER A 514 -0.61 23.51 6.48
C SER A 514 -1.23 24.87 6.22
N ALA A 515 -1.69 25.57 7.26
CA ALA A 515 -1.99 26.99 7.09
C ALA A 515 -0.70 27.72 6.67
N PRO A 516 -0.72 28.54 5.61
CA PRO A 516 0.43 29.39 5.28
C PRO A 516 0.74 30.28 6.49
N ASP A 517 1.99 30.28 6.96
CA ASP A 517 2.37 31.19 8.03
C ASP A 517 2.38 32.62 7.47
N LEU A 518 1.47 33.46 7.97
CA LEU A 518 1.40 34.88 7.63
C LEU A 518 2.55 35.68 8.26
N LYS A 519 3.37 35.02 9.09
CA LYS A 519 4.50 35.60 9.80
C LYS A 519 5.81 35.25 9.08
N PRO A 520 6.70 36.23 8.81
CA PRO A 520 8.03 35.94 8.29
C PRO A 520 8.82 34.96 9.19
N PRO A 521 9.65 34.07 8.61
CA PRO A 521 10.51 33.17 9.37
C PRO A 521 11.53 33.92 10.24
N ALA A 522 12.15 33.21 11.17
CA ALA A 522 13.23 33.75 11.99
C ALA A 522 14.53 33.83 11.16
N PRO A 523 15.33 34.92 11.25
CA PRO A 523 16.60 35.04 10.52
C PRO A 523 17.56 33.88 10.80
N LEU A 524 18.22 33.36 9.77
CA LEU A 524 19.21 32.29 9.92
C LEU A 524 20.42 32.81 10.73
N ALA A 525 20.66 32.20 11.90
CA ALA A 525 21.70 32.66 12.84
C ALA A 525 23.13 32.62 12.27
N GLU A 526 23.37 31.90 11.18
CA GLU A 526 24.63 31.85 10.44
C GLU A 526 24.88 33.07 9.54
N ASN A 527 23.82 33.79 9.13
CA ASN A 527 23.90 35.00 8.29
C ASN A 527 24.05 36.29 9.12
N TRP A 528 24.11 36.16 10.45
CA TRP A 528 24.02 37.26 11.40
C TRP A 528 25.08 37.11 12.49
N THR A 529 25.87 38.15 12.67
CA THR A 529 26.90 38.24 13.70
C THR A 529 26.57 39.38 14.65
N VAL A 530 26.64 39.10 15.95
CA VAL A 530 26.50 40.10 17.01
C VAL A 530 27.75 40.01 17.88
N THR A 531 28.53 41.08 17.93
CA THR A 531 29.84 41.11 18.62
C THR A 531 29.91 42.27 19.61
N GLY A 532 30.55 42.02 20.75
CA GLY A 532 30.92 43.08 21.69
C GLY A 532 32.09 43.89 21.17
N VAL A 533 31.93 45.22 21.13
CA VAL A 533 32.97 46.15 20.67
C VAL A 533 33.04 47.37 21.60
N THR A 534 34.03 48.22 21.36
CA THR A 534 34.04 49.60 21.85
C THR A 534 33.81 50.51 20.65
N SER A 535 32.86 51.44 20.73
CA SER A 535 32.55 52.37 19.64
C SER A 535 33.74 53.28 19.32
N GLY A 536 33.75 53.91 18.12
CA GLY A 536 34.80 54.85 17.73
C GLY A 536 34.97 56.04 18.70
N GLU A 537 33.92 56.38 19.45
CA GLU A 537 33.94 57.42 20.49
C GLU A 537 34.53 56.91 21.83
N GLY A 538 34.53 55.60 22.07
CA GLY A 538 35.10 54.95 23.26
C GLY A 538 34.09 54.41 24.27
N PHE A 539 32.83 54.24 23.88
CA PHE A 539 31.78 53.65 24.71
C PHE A 539 31.67 52.13 24.48
N PRO A 540 31.32 51.33 25.50
CA PRO A 540 30.91 49.94 25.31
C PRO A 540 29.74 49.86 24.34
N ALA A 541 29.76 48.88 23.44
CA ALA A 541 28.78 48.75 22.36
C ALA A 541 28.62 47.30 21.87
N LEU A 542 27.56 47.07 21.10
CA LEU A 542 27.35 45.84 20.34
C LEU A 542 27.30 46.19 18.85
N GLN A 543 28.05 45.47 18.01
CA GLN A 543 28.01 45.59 16.56
C GLN A 543 27.19 44.42 16.01
N VAL A 544 26.15 44.73 15.23
CA VAL A 544 25.29 43.77 14.55
C VAL A 544 25.60 43.86 13.05
N VAL A 545 26.09 42.77 12.46
CA VAL A 545 26.41 42.70 11.03
C VAL A 545 25.79 41.45 10.40
N GLY A 546 25.06 41.62 9.30
CA GLY A 546 24.43 40.51 8.58
C GLY A 546 23.65 40.92 7.33
N ALA A 547 22.97 39.96 6.71
CA ALA A 547 22.16 40.19 5.50
C ALA A 547 20.84 39.42 5.56
N SER A 548 19.86 39.82 4.73
CA SER A 548 18.59 39.10 4.61
C SER A 548 18.69 37.95 3.61
N GLU A 549 18.51 36.70 4.05
CA GLU A 549 18.22 35.59 3.13
C GLU A 549 16.80 35.64 2.54
N MET A 550 15.93 36.51 3.05
CA MET A 550 14.53 36.65 2.63
C MET A 550 14.37 37.81 1.64
N PRO A 551 14.19 37.58 0.32
CA PRO A 551 14.14 38.66 -0.68
C PRO A 551 12.87 39.51 -0.65
N SER A 552 11.88 39.12 0.15
CA SER A 552 10.57 39.77 0.30
C SER A 552 10.43 40.55 1.61
N ALA A 553 11.46 40.60 2.46
CA ALA A 553 11.46 41.44 3.66
C ALA A 553 11.55 42.92 3.28
N ASP A 554 10.78 43.79 3.95
CA ASP A 554 10.87 45.24 3.75
C ASP A 554 11.85 45.90 4.73
N ALA A 555 11.96 45.33 5.93
CA ALA A 555 12.86 45.83 6.97
C ALA A 555 13.36 44.72 7.91
N ILE A 556 14.43 45.02 8.62
CA ILE A 556 15.01 44.22 9.69
C ILE A 556 14.85 45.01 10.99
N VAL A 557 14.27 44.37 12.02
CA VAL A 557 14.06 44.94 13.35
C VAL A 557 15.09 44.35 14.30
N ILE A 558 15.79 45.22 15.03
CA ILE A 558 16.83 44.86 16.01
C ILE A 558 16.40 45.40 17.38
N ASP A 559 16.17 44.50 18.32
CA ASP A 559 15.94 44.83 19.74
C ASP A 559 17.07 44.25 20.61
N TYR A 560 17.32 44.84 21.78
CA TYR A 560 18.32 44.41 22.74
C TYR A 560 17.81 44.53 24.18
N ARG A 561 18.46 43.82 25.10
CA ARG A 561 18.27 43.94 26.55
C ARG A 561 19.53 43.49 27.29
N LYS A 562 19.70 43.85 28.56
CA LYS A 562 20.71 43.23 29.42
C LYS A 562 20.33 41.75 29.64
N THR A 563 21.30 40.84 29.65
CA THR A 563 21.02 39.40 29.81
C THR A 563 20.41 39.14 31.19
N GLY A 564 19.13 38.77 31.21
CA GLY A 564 18.33 38.56 32.42
C GLY A 564 17.21 39.59 32.68
N ASP A 565 17.20 40.72 31.97
CA ASP A 565 16.12 41.72 32.09
C ASP A 565 14.85 41.29 31.31
N GLU A 566 13.67 41.72 31.76
CA GLU A 566 12.40 41.43 31.06
C GLU A 566 12.08 42.38 29.87
N PRO A 567 12.20 43.72 29.99
CA PRO A 567 11.83 44.62 28.89
C PRO A 567 12.89 44.61 27.77
N TRP A 568 12.44 44.29 26.55
CA TRP A 568 13.24 44.47 25.34
C TRP A 568 13.18 45.92 24.87
N THR A 569 14.34 46.52 24.60
CA THR A 569 14.48 47.87 24.05
C THR A 569 14.73 47.80 22.54
N GLY A 570 13.91 48.50 21.75
CA GLY A 570 14.15 48.60 20.31
C GLY A 570 15.38 49.45 20.02
N SER A 571 16.30 48.93 19.20
CA SER A 571 17.50 49.66 18.77
C SER A 571 17.30 50.34 17.42
N ALA A 572 16.86 49.58 16.41
CA ALA A 572 16.70 50.10 15.05
C ALA A 572 15.69 49.29 14.22
N ILE A 573 15.16 49.95 13.18
CA ILE A 573 14.45 49.33 12.07
C ILE A 573 15.17 49.77 10.80
N LEU A 574 15.78 48.83 10.09
CA LEU A 574 16.71 49.07 8.98
C LEU A 574 16.21 48.43 7.68
N SER A 575 16.70 48.89 6.53
CA SER A 575 16.34 48.31 5.22
C SER A 575 16.84 46.87 5.10
N ALA A 576 16.05 45.99 4.49
CA ALA A 576 16.45 44.60 4.21
C ALA A 576 17.14 44.42 2.84
N VAL A 577 17.36 45.50 2.08
CA VAL A 577 17.85 45.47 0.69
C VAL A 577 19.39 45.43 0.59
N GLU A 578 20.10 45.96 1.60
CA GLU A 578 21.56 46.03 1.64
C GLU A 578 22.09 45.29 2.89
N PRO A 579 23.38 44.89 2.92
CA PRO A 579 23.99 44.34 4.12
C PRO A 579 23.85 45.33 5.28
N VAL A 580 23.34 44.85 6.42
CA VAL A 580 23.16 45.65 7.62
C VAL A 580 24.45 45.64 8.41
N GLU A 581 24.94 46.83 8.74
CA GLU A 581 25.90 47.07 9.81
C GLU A 581 25.29 48.13 10.75
N HIS A 582 25.13 47.77 12.03
CA HIS A 582 24.51 48.64 13.04
C HIS A 582 25.23 48.54 14.37
N VAL A 583 25.33 49.66 15.09
CA VAL A 583 26.04 49.75 16.38
C VAL A 583 25.09 50.22 17.48
N ILE A 584 24.93 49.40 18.51
CA ILE A 584 24.12 49.68 19.70
C ILE A 584 25.05 50.27 20.77
N ALA A 585 24.91 51.57 21.05
CA ALA A 585 25.73 52.31 22.02
C ALA A 585 24.95 53.52 22.57
N PRO A 586 25.31 54.05 23.76
CA PRO A 586 26.28 53.52 24.72
C PRO A 586 25.67 52.41 25.60
N LEU A 587 26.49 51.46 26.04
CA LEU A 587 26.13 50.38 26.95
C LEU A 587 27.07 50.35 28.17
N GLU A 588 26.81 49.46 29.14
CA GLU A 588 27.71 49.21 30.27
C GLU A 588 28.98 48.46 29.82
N SER A 589 30.12 48.65 30.51
CA SER A 589 31.37 47.90 30.25
C SER A 589 31.26 46.45 30.69
N GLU A 590 31.90 45.52 29.96
CA GLU A 590 32.04 44.09 30.31
C GLU A 590 30.73 43.39 30.70
N THR A 591 29.60 43.89 30.19
CA THR A 591 28.25 43.47 30.59
C THR A 591 27.64 42.62 29.48
N ALA A 592 26.95 41.55 29.88
CA ALA A 592 26.23 40.66 28.97
C ALA A 592 24.88 41.25 28.54
N TYR A 593 24.63 41.23 27.23
CA TYR A 593 23.37 41.62 26.60
C TYR A 593 22.83 40.50 25.71
N ASP A 594 21.51 40.42 25.61
CA ASP A 594 20.82 39.64 24.59
C ASP A 594 20.37 40.58 23.47
N VAL A 595 20.60 40.19 22.22
CA VAL A 595 20.12 40.88 21.01
C VAL A 595 19.17 39.94 20.26
N ARG A 596 18.09 40.47 19.68
CA ARG A 596 17.20 39.72 18.81
C ARG A 596 16.96 40.44 17.50
N ILE A 597 16.87 39.67 16.43
CA ILE A 597 16.74 40.15 15.05
C ILE A 597 15.52 39.49 14.41
N ALA A 598 14.73 40.26 13.65
CA ALA A 598 13.52 39.78 12.99
C ALA A 598 13.28 40.46 11.64
N TYR A 599 12.78 39.73 10.65
CA TYR A 599 12.31 40.31 9.40
C TYR A 599 10.90 40.90 9.55
N ARG A 600 10.63 41.99 8.83
CA ARG A 600 9.29 42.55 8.63
C ARG A 600 8.87 42.40 7.18
N VAL A 601 7.57 42.19 6.97
CA VAL A 601 6.91 42.32 5.66
C VAL A 601 5.69 43.23 5.81
N GLY A 602 5.88 44.51 5.51
CA GLY A 602 4.85 45.56 5.63
C GLY A 602 4.49 45.82 7.09
N THR A 603 3.34 45.32 7.53
CA THR A 603 2.88 45.41 8.93
C THR A 603 3.11 44.13 9.74
N ALA A 604 3.50 43.02 9.11
CA ALA A 604 3.74 41.74 9.78
C ALA A 604 5.20 41.65 10.26
N LEU A 605 5.40 41.44 11.56
CA LEU A 605 6.73 41.21 12.16
C LEU A 605 6.98 39.70 12.32
N GLY A 606 8.17 39.27 11.94
CA GLY A 606 8.61 37.87 11.87
C GLY A 606 8.80 37.16 13.21
N ASN A 607 9.17 35.88 13.11
CA ASN A 607 9.83 35.20 14.21
C ASN A 607 11.22 35.80 14.45
N MET A 608 11.76 35.63 15.66
CA MET A 608 12.92 36.37 16.14
C MET A 608 14.07 35.41 16.46
N THR A 609 15.25 35.70 15.95
CA THR A 609 16.48 34.95 16.25
C THR A 609 17.25 35.69 17.33
N MET A 610 17.73 34.97 18.34
CA MET A 610 18.29 35.55 19.57
C MET A 610 19.76 35.18 19.75
N PHE A 611 20.59 36.20 19.96
CA PHE A 611 22.00 36.12 20.31
C PHE A 611 22.12 36.48 21.79
N VAL A 612 22.32 35.47 22.63
CA VAL A 612 22.34 35.62 24.10
C VAL A 612 23.74 35.83 24.64
N ASN A 613 23.85 36.53 25.77
CA ASN A 613 25.10 36.68 26.54
C ASN A 613 26.27 37.24 25.71
N VAL A 614 26.01 38.24 24.85
CA VAL A 614 27.07 38.96 24.13
C VAL A 614 27.65 40.03 25.06
N VAL A 615 28.92 39.88 25.43
CA VAL A 615 29.60 40.75 26.41
C VAL A 615 30.21 41.97 25.70
N THR A 616 29.91 43.17 26.19
CA THR A 616 30.42 44.45 25.65
C THR A 616 31.91 44.69 25.92
N GLY A 617 32.55 45.54 25.10
CA GLY A 617 33.94 45.94 25.30
C GLY A 617 34.15 46.86 26.52
N LEU A 618 35.42 47.01 26.94
CA LEU A 618 35.80 47.95 28.01
C LEU A 618 35.58 49.41 27.56
N GLY A 619 34.88 50.18 28.38
CA GLY A 619 34.68 51.62 28.21
C GLY A 619 35.81 52.45 28.82
N LYS A 620 36.07 53.63 28.23
CA LYS A 620 37.16 54.53 28.66
C LYS A 620 37.09 54.94 30.15
N ILE A 621 35.90 55.05 30.72
CA ILE A 621 35.71 55.47 32.13
C ILE A 621 36.18 54.37 33.09
N THR A 622 35.75 53.12 32.88
CA THR A 622 36.11 51.95 33.70
C THR A 622 37.62 51.72 33.75
N ILE A 623 38.32 51.99 32.64
CA ILE A 623 39.80 51.91 32.57
C ILE A 623 40.46 52.95 33.51
N ILE A 624 39.93 54.17 33.57
CA ILE A 624 40.45 55.26 34.42
C ILE A 624 40.19 54.95 35.90
N GLU A 625 39.00 54.42 36.23
CA GLU A 625 38.64 54.01 37.60
C GLU A 625 39.57 52.90 38.13
N GLY A 626 39.86 51.88 37.29
CA GLY A 626 40.82 50.82 37.63
C GLY A 626 42.25 51.33 37.83
N GLN A 627 42.70 52.31 37.02
CA GLN A 627 44.01 52.94 37.19
C GLN A 627 44.13 53.74 38.50
N LEU A 628 43.08 54.48 38.87
CA LEU A 628 43.03 55.21 40.14
C LEU A 628 43.10 54.27 41.36
N SER A 629 42.38 53.14 41.33
CA SER A 629 42.41 52.16 42.42
C SER A 629 43.78 51.52 42.63
N GLN A 630 44.56 51.27 41.56
CA GLN A 630 45.92 50.74 41.70
C GLN A 630 46.90 51.72 42.35
N ILE A 631 46.74 53.03 42.09
CA ILE A 631 47.60 54.08 42.67
C ILE A 631 47.36 54.20 44.19
N ASP A 632 46.11 54.07 44.64
CA ASP A 632 45.72 54.15 46.06
C ASP A 632 46.32 52.99 46.88
N VAL A 633 46.31 51.77 46.32
CA VAL A 633 46.98 50.60 46.90
C VAL A 633 48.51 50.77 46.95
N GLN A 634 49.11 51.32 45.89
CA GLN A 634 50.56 51.58 45.85
C GLN A 634 51.01 52.61 46.89
N MET A 635 50.23 53.68 47.09
CA MET A 635 50.49 54.65 48.17
C MET A 635 50.41 54.01 49.56
N THR A 636 49.37 53.20 49.80
CA THR A 636 49.17 52.50 51.08
C THR A 636 50.32 51.55 51.42
N GLN A 637 50.91 50.87 50.43
CA GLN A 637 52.09 50.04 50.63
C GLN A 637 53.34 50.88 50.95
N LEU A 638 53.53 52.00 50.25
CA LEU A 638 54.69 52.88 50.41
C LEU A 638 54.81 53.45 51.85
N GLU A 639 53.67 53.75 52.48
CA GLU A 639 53.63 54.20 53.89
C GLU A 639 54.05 53.09 54.87
N GLN A 640 53.67 51.84 54.61
CA GLN A 640 54.07 50.68 55.43
C GLN A 640 55.56 50.38 55.29
N ASP A 641 56.09 50.41 54.05
CA ASP A 641 57.49 50.18 53.77
C ASP A 641 58.39 51.24 54.44
N ALA A 642 57.95 52.51 54.45
CA ALA A 642 58.64 53.59 55.14
C ALA A 642 58.68 53.39 56.68
N ALA A 643 57.58 52.94 57.29
CA ALA A 643 57.52 52.66 58.72
C ALA A 643 58.39 51.45 59.11
N ALA A 644 58.44 50.41 58.27
CA ALA A 644 59.33 49.27 58.44
C ALA A 644 60.81 49.70 58.34
N ALA A 645 61.16 50.52 57.34
CA ALA A 645 62.52 51.05 57.17
C ALA A 645 62.99 51.86 58.37
N GLN A 646 62.15 52.76 58.91
CA GLN A 646 62.49 53.53 60.11
C GLN A 646 62.70 52.63 61.35
N THR A 647 61.94 51.54 61.46
CA THR A 647 62.10 50.56 62.54
C THR A 647 63.44 49.82 62.42
N ALA A 648 63.83 49.42 61.20
CA ALA A 648 65.12 48.78 60.94
C ALA A 648 66.32 49.72 61.19
N ILE A 649 66.21 51.01 60.85
CA ILE A 649 67.23 52.03 61.15
C ILE A 649 67.43 52.16 62.67
N ASN A 650 66.34 52.21 63.43
CA ASN A 650 66.40 52.31 64.90
C ASN A 650 67.06 51.07 65.53
N ALA A 651 66.80 49.87 65.00
CA ALA A 651 67.45 48.64 65.46
C ALA A 651 68.96 48.64 65.14
N ALA A 652 69.33 48.97 63.89
CA ALA A 652 70.73 49.04 63.48
C ALA A 652 71.55 50.07 64.27
N GLN A 653 70.94 51.19 64.70
CA GLN A 653 71.59 52.14 65.59
C GLN A 653 71.87 51.54 66.98
N ALA A 654 70.94 50.77 67.54
CA ALA A 654 71.15 50.09 68.82
C ALA A 654 72.24 49.00 68.74
N ASP A 655 72.31 48.26 67.62
CA ASP A 655 73.39 47.30 67.36
C ASP A 655 74.76 47.99 67.24
N ILE A 656 74.82 49.17 66.62
CA ILE A 656 76.04 50.01 66.53
C ILE A 656 76.46 50.49 67.93
N ASP A 657 75.52 51.01 68.73
CA ASP A 657 75.81 51.52 70.07
C ASP A 657 76.32 50.39 71.00
N ALA A 658 75.77 49.17 70.86
CA ALA A 658 76.26 47.97 71.55
C ALA A 658 77.67 47.57 71.09
N ALA A 659 77.94 47.55 69.78
CA ALA A 659 79.27 47.24 69.24
C ALA A 659 80.33 48.25 69.68
N VAL A 660 79.99 49.54 69.82
CA VAL A 660 80.88 50.58 70.37
C VAL A 660 81.20 50.32 71.85
N ALA A 661 80.23 49.85 72.64
CA ALA A 661 80.46 49.47 74.03
C ALA A 661 81.37 48.23 74.16
N ASP A 662 81.17 47.21 73.32
CA ASP A 662 82.03 46.02 73.27
C ASP A 662 83.47 46.36 72.86
N ILE A 663 83.66 47.27 71.89
CA ILE A 663 84.99 47.76 71.49
C ILE A 663 85.69 48.49 72.65
N ALA A 664 84.98 49.29 73.44
CA ALA A 664 85.54 49.93 74.63
C ALA A 664 85.95 48.91 75.70
N ALA A 665 85.14 47.86 75.93
CA ALA A 665 85.48 46.77 76.83
C ALA A 665 86.68 45.94 76.34
N GLN A 666 86.79 45.69 75.03
CA GLN A 666 87.96 45.04 74.42
C GLN A 666 89.23 45.88 74.59
N GLY A 667 89.15 47.21 74.47
CA GLY A 667 90.28 48.10 74.75
C GLY A 667 90.83 47.93 76.17
N SER A 668 89.95 47.92 77.18
CA SER A 668 90.33 47.66 78.58
C SER A 668 90.91 46.25 78.80
N ALA A 669 90.42 45.25 78.06
CA ALA A 669 90.98 43.90 78.11
C ALA A 669 92.37 43.83 77.45
N ILE A 670 92.61 44.55 76.35
CA ILE A 670 93.93 44.63 75.69
C ILE A 670 94.95 45.31 76.62
N GLU A 671 94.60 46.42 77.27
CA GLU A 671 95.47 47.10 78.24
C GLU A 671 95.85 46.19 79.43
N THR A 672 94.96 45.26 79.80
CA THR A 672 95.23 44.20 80.80
C THR A 672 96.14 43.09 80.23
N ILE A 673 95.96 42.71 78.97
CA ILE A 673 96.81 41.72 78.27
C ILE A 673 98.23 42.26 78.09
N GLU A 674 98.42 43.53 77.77
CA GLU A 674 99.75 44.14 77.64
C GLU A 674 100.55 44.09 78.95
N GLN A 675 99.91 44.33 80.09
CA GLN A 675 100.52 44.17 81.42
C GLN A 675 100.91 42.71 81.71
N ASN A 676 100.06 41.74 81.34
CA ASN A 676 100.36 40.32 81.46
C ASN A 676 101.50 39.87 80.52
N VAL A 677 101.57 40.40 79.29
CA VAL A 677 102.65 40.11 78.34
C VAL A 677 103.98 40.69 78.83
N ALA A 678 103.98 41.91 79.38
CA ALA A 678 105.18 42.50 79.99
C ALA A 678 105.69 41.65 81.18
N THR A 679 104.78 41.12 81.99
CA THR A 679 105.10 40.21 83.11
C THR A 679 105.66 38.88 82.60
N ASN A 680 104.96 38.22 81.69
CA ASN A 680 105.37 36.95 81.09
C ASN A 680 106.70 37.05 80.33
N SER A 681 107.04 38.22 79.75
CA SER A 681 108.34 38.44 79.11
C SER A 681 109.49 38.35 80.11
N GLY A 682 109.32 38.87 81.33
CA GLY A 682 110.29 38.75 82.41
C GLY A 682 110.42 37.31 82.92
N ASP A 683 109.30 36.59 83.05
CA ASP A 683 109.31 35.17 83.40
C ASP A 683 109.99 34.31 82.32
N ILE A 684 109.81 34.64 81.03
CA ILE A 684 110.49 33.96 79.91
C ILE A 684 111.99 34.22 79.92
N GLU A 685 112.47 35.45 80.19
CA GLU A 685 113.91 35.71 80.35
C GLU A 685 114.51 34.88 81.50
N LEU A 686 113.77 34.73 82.61
CA LEU A 686 114.17 33.86 83.73
C LEU A 686 114.21 32.38 83.33
N LEU A 687 113.24 31.92 82.52
CA LEU A 687 113.14 30.54 82.05
C LEU A 687 114.21 30.20 81.00
N VAL A 688 114.60 31.15 80.14
CA VAL A 688 115.73 31.00 79.20
C VAL A 688 117.04 30.85 79.99
N GLN A 689 117.27 31.65 81.02
CA GLN A 689 118.44 31.48 81.91
C GLN A 689 118.46 30.12 82.63
N GLN A 690 117.30 29.52 82.90
CA GLN A 690 117.21 28.15 83.43
C GLN A 690 117.47 27.08 82.35
N ILE A 691 117.04 27.30 81.10
CA ILE A 691 117.26 26.38 79.98
C ILE A 691 118.73 26.33 79.56
N ASP A 692 119.43 27.47 79.50
CA ASP A 692 120.88 27.52 79.21
C ASP A 692 121.73 26.81 80.29
N ALA A 693 121.18 26.57 81.48
CA ALA A 693 121.81 25.79 82.54
C ALA A 693 121.55 24.27 82.44
N LEU A 694 120.72 23.79 81.50
CA LEU A 694 120.40 22.36 81.35
C LEU A 694 121.44 21.60 80.53
N SER A 695 121.90 20.47 81.06
CA SER A 695 122.88 19.62 80.37
C SER A 695 122.29 18.91 79.13
N PRO A 696 123.12 18.53 78.13
CA PRO A 696 122.64 17.96 76.86
C PRO A 696 121.74 16.72 76.95
N GLN A 697 121.76 15.98 78.07
CA GLN A 697 120.89 14.82 78.25
C GLN A 697 119.40 15.20 78.37
N GLY A 698 119.08 16.35 78.96
CA GLY A 698 117.69 16.80 79.11
C GLY A 698 117.01 17.15 77.78
N ILE A 699 117.79 17.61 76.79
CA ILE A 699 117.31 17.99 75.46
C ILE A 699 116.79 16.76 74.69
N VAL A 700 117.46 15.62 74.83
CA VAL A 700 117.08 14.36 74.15
C VAL A 700 115.75 13.81 74.67
N GLU A 701 115.50 13.92 75.97
CA GLU A 701 114.25 13.41 76.57
C GLU A 701 113.03 14.23 76.14
N LEU A 702 113.20 15.53 75.90
CA LEU A 702 112.14 16.41 75.40
C LEU A 702 111.82 16.13 73.93
N SER A 703 112.84 15.89 73.09
CA SER A 703 112.68 15.58 71.67
C SER A 703 111.87 14.30 71.43
N ASN A 704 112.10 13.24 72.23
CA ASN A 704 111.37 11.98 72.12
C ASN A 704 109.87 12.07 72.52
N LYS A 705 109.44 13.12 73.23
CA LYS A 705 108.03 13.35 73.60
C LYS A 705 107.22 14.04 72.50
N LEU A 706 107.84 14.43 71.39
CA LEU A 706 107.24 15.28 70.34
C LEU A 706 107.18 14.58 68.97
N GLY A 707 106.55 13.40 68.90
CA GLY A 707 106.58 12.51 67.73
C GLY A 707 105.89 13.07 66.47
N VAL A 708 106.58 12.99 65.32
CA VAL A 708 106.15 13.51 64.01
C VAL A 708 106.54 12.54 62.87
N MET A 709 105.63 12.28 61.92
CA MET A 709 105.92 11.85 60.53
C MET A 709 104.76 12.25 59.59
N ALA A 710 105.02 12.37 58.27
CA ALA A 710 104.03 12.81 57.26
C ALA A 710 104.26 12.21 55.85
N THR A 711 103.21 12.16 55.02
CA THR A 711 103.19 11.84 53.56
C THR A 711 101.98 12.53 52.89
N THR A 712 101.90 12.97 51.62
CA THR A 712 102.60 12.74 50.33
C THR A 712 102.23 11.44 49.56
N ASN A 713 101.18 11.47 48.71
CA ASN A 713 100.87 10.41 47.74
C ASN A 713 99.97 10.89 46.58
N GLU A 714 100.48 10.87 45.34
CA GLU A 714 99.78 11.41 44.15
C GLU A 714 98.64 10.51 43.63
N ALA A 715 98.69 9.19 43.89
CA ALA A 715 97.69 8.24 43.39
C ALA A 715 96.26 8.54 43.88
N VAL A 716 96.14 9.16 45.06
CA VAL A 716 94.86 9.57 45.67
C VAL A 716 94.21 10.71 44.86
N ALA A 717 95.00 11.64 44.31
CA ALA A 717 94.50 12.77 43.53
C ALA A 717 93.92 12.32 42.17
N GLY A 718 94.58 11.38 41.50
CA GLY A 718 94.08 10.80 40.24
C GLY A 718 92.77 10.03 40.41
N ALA A 719 92.65 9.25 41.49
CA ALA A 719 91.41 8.55 41.83
C ALA A 719 90.25 9.52 42.13
N LEU A 720 90.54 10.62 42.83
CA LEU A 720 89.54 11.66 43.14
C LEU A 720 89.03 12.36 41.87
N LEU A 721 89.92 12.73 40.94
CA LEU A 721 89.51 13.35 39.67
C LEU A 721 88.60 12.43 38.83
N ALA A 722 88.93 11.13 38.73
CA ALA A 722 88.11 10.15 38.03
C ALA A 722 86.73 9.97 38.69
N ALA A 723 86.67 10.02 40.03
CA ALA A 723 85.41 9.99 40.76
C ALA A 723 84.56 11.25 40.49
N THR A 724 85.16 12.45 40.50
CA THR A 724 84.49 13.72 40.19
C THR A 724 83.93 13.77 38.77
N ILE A 725 84.68 13.28 37.78
CA ILE A 725 84.18 13.19 36.39
C ILE A 725 82.95 12.27 36.36
N LYS A 726 83.04 11.07 36.93
CA LYS A 726 81.94 10.09 36.91
C LYS A 726 80.70 10.55 37.69
N THR A 727 80.85 11.34 38.76
CA THR A 727 79.69 11.95 39.45
C THR A 727 79.09 13.11 38.64
N SER A 728 79.88 13.86 37.87
CA SER A 728 79.37 14.89 36.97
C SER A 728 78.57 14.29 35.78
N GLU A 729 79.08 13.21 35.17
CA GLU A 729 78.38 12.45 34.12
C GLU A 729 77.06 11.85 34.65
N SER A 730 77.09 11.28 35.85
CA SER A 730 75.90 10.73 36.52
C SER A 730 74.87 11.82 36.84
N SER A 731 75.32 13.02 37.19
CA SER A 731 74.44 14.17 37.46
C SER A 731 73.80 14.72 36.18
N ALA A 732 74.54 14.72 35.07
CA ALA A 732 74.02 15.10 33.76
C ALA A 732 73.00 14.08 33.24
N SER A 733 73.27 12.77 33.34
CA SER A 733 72.32 11.73 32.92
C SER A 733 71.06 11.70 33.80
N PHE A 734 71.18 11.88 35.11
CA PHE A 734 70.04 12.03 36.02
C PHE A 734 69.17 13.25 35.69
N SER A 735 69.80 14.38 35.31
CA SER A 735 69.08 15.58 34.89
C SER A 735 68.33 15.37 33.56
N SER A 736 68.95 14.67 32.60
CA SER A 736 68.32 14.32 31.31
C SER A 736 67.13 13.37 31.50
N GLU A 737 67.30 12.29 32.26
CA GLU A 737 66.24 11.34 32.64
C GLU A 737 65.06 12.04 33.34
N ARG A 738 65.36 12.97 34.25
CA ARG A 738 64.33 13.77 34.95
C ARG A 738 63.52 14.65 33.99
N THR A 739 64.16 15.29 33.00
CA THR A 739 63.46 16.06 31.96
C THR A 739 62.63 15.16 31.03
N ILE A 740 63.15 13.99 30.65
CA ILE A 740 62.41 13.01 29.83
C ILE A 740 61.14 12.54 30.57
N ARG A 741 61.24 12.22 31.86
CA ARG A 741 60.07 11.86 32.69
C ARG A 741 59.08 13.01 32.85
N ALA A 742 59.54 14.25 33.05
CA ALA A 742 58.67 15.41 33.13
C ALA A 742 57.86 15.62 31.81
N ASN A 743 58.53 15.50 30.66
CA ASN A 743 57.88 15.59 29.35
C ASN A 743 56.88 14.42 29.14
N ALA A 744 57.25 13.20 29.52
CA ALA A 744 56.34 12.04 29.45
C ALA A 744 55.10 12.24 30.34
N HIS A 745 55.26 12.78 31.55
CA HIS A 745 54.14 13.09 32.45
C HIS A 745 53.21 14.17 31.85
N GLN A 746 53.75 15.19 31.17
CA GLN A 746 52.93 16.19 30.46
C GLN A 746 52.15 15.60 29.28
N VAL A 747 52.73 14.65 28.54
CA VAL A 747 52.02 13.94 27.46
C VAL A 747 50.91 13.04 28.03
N ILE A 748 51.18 12.34 29.14
CA ILE A 748 50.18 11.51 29.83
C ILE A 748 49.04 12.38 30.38
N ALA A 749 49.34 13.53 31.00
CA ALA A 749 48.32 14.46 31.50
C ALA A 749 47.38 14.92 30.37
N ARG A 750 47.93 15.42 29.26
CA ARG A 750 47.14 15.83 28.07
C ARG A 750 46.30 14.70 27.49
N ALA A 751 46.79 13.46 27.54
CA ALA A 751 46.03 12.29 27.10
C ALA A 751 44.88 11.95 28.06
N VAL A 752 45.08 12.10 29.37
CA VAL A 752 44.03 11.96 30.39
C VAL A 752 42.97 13.07 30.26
N ASP A 753 43.38 14.33 30.07
CA ASP A 753 42.47 15.46 29.85
C ASP A 753 41.58 15.23 28.62
N ALA A 754 42.20 14.85 27.49
CA ALA A 754 41.47 14.53 26.25
C ALA A 754 40.55 13.30 26.40
N MET A 755 40.93 12.33 27.24
CA MET A 755 40.07 11.18 27.55
C MET A 755 38.89 11.59 28.45
N GLY A 756 39.11 12.48 29.42
CA GLY A 756 38.06 13.05 30.27
C GLY A 756 37.01 13.83 29.47
N VAL A 757 37.44 14.68 28.53
CA VAL A 757 36.53 15.38 27.59
C VAL A 757 35.70 14.38 26.77
N ARG A 758 36.32 13.30 26.26
CA ARG A 758 35.60 12.27 25.50
C ARG A 758 34.66 11.44 26.38
N MET A 759 35.00 11.19 27.64
CA MET A 759 34.12 10.52 28.60
C MET A 759 32.90 11.37 28.94
N GLY A 760 33.07 12.66 29.27
CA GLY A 760 31.95 13.56 29.53
C GLY A 760 31.01 13.73 28.33
N ALA A 761 31.56 13.79 27.10
CA ALA A 761 30.75 13.79 25.89
C ALA A 761 29.96 12.48 25.68
N ALA A 762 30.56 11.33 25.99
CA ALA A 762 29.88 10.03 25.92
C ALA A 762 28.80 9.89 27.02
N GLU A 763 29.06 10.38 28.23
CA GLU A 763 28.14 10.35 29.37
C GLU A 763 26.90 11.24 29.12
N ALA A 764 27.10 12.44 28.57
CA ALA A 764 26.02 13.31 28.10
C ALA A 764 25.19 12.66 26.96
N GLY A 765 25.86 11.97 26.02
CA GLY A 765 25.19 11.21 24.96
C GLY A 765 24.34 10.06 25.51
N ILE A 766 24.85 9.31 26.49
CA ILE A 766 24.13 8.21 27.15
C ILE A 766 22.92 8.73 27.94
N SER A 767 23.06 9.84 28.67
CA SER A 767 21.96 10.48 29.39
C SER A 767 20.85 10.98 28.43
N THR A 768 21.26 11.51 27.27
CA THR A 768 20.33 11.93 26.21
C THR A 768 19.57 10.72 25.64
N GLU A 769 20.27 9.65 25.29
CA GLU A 769 19.69 8.40 24.78
C GLU A 769 18.72 7.75 25.81
N GLN A 770 19.07 7.75 27.10
CA GLN A 770 18.18 7.28 28.16
C GLN A 770 16.89 8.11 28.25
N THR A 771 16.99 9.43 28.14
CA THR A 771 15.83 10.34 28.18
C THR A 771 14.94 10.16 26.95
N VAL A 772 15.53 10.00 25.76
CA VAL A 772 14.81 9.71 24.51
C VAL A 772 14.07 8.36 24.60
N ARG A 773 14.72 7.31 25.10
CA ARG A 773 14.10 5.99 25.30
C ARG A 773 12.96 6.03 26.30
N ALA A 774 13.16 6.61 27.49
CA ALA A 774 12.10 6.74 28.49
C ALA A 774 10.88 7.52 27.97
N THR A 775 11.11 8.54 27.12
CA THR A 775 10.04 9.28 26.45
C THR A 775 9.31 8.42 25.40
N ALA A 776 10.04 7.63 24.61
CA ALA A 776 9.47 6.70 23.65
C ALA A 776 8.66 5.57 24.30
N ASP A 777 9.16 4.99 25.39
CA ASP A 777 8.47 3.96 26.19
C ASP A 777 7.18 4.52 26.82
N THR A 778 7.22 5.77 27.30
CA THR A 778 6.03 6.48 27.80
C THR A 778 5.00 6.71 26.69
N ALA A 779 5.44 7.10 25.48
CA ALA A 779 4.55 7.25 24.33
C ALA A 779 3.92 5.91 23.91
N LEU A 780 4.72 4.84 23.84
CA LEU A 780 4.27 3.49 23.49
C LEU A 780 3.28 2.93 24.52
N SER A 781 3.51 3.17 25.81
CA SER A 781 2.58 2.82 26.89
C SER A 781 1.22 3.53 26.73
N ASN A 782 1.21 4.83 26.40
CA ASN A 782 -0.01 5.56 26.11
C ASN A 782 -0.74 5.05 24.85
N GLN A 783 0.00 4.63 23.82
CA GLN A 783 -0.58 3.96 22.65
C GLN A 783 -1.19 2.60 23.01
N LEU A 784 -0.53 1.78 23.82
CA LEU A 784 -1.05 0.49 24.30
C LEU A 784 -2.35 0.66 25.09
N ASN A 785 -2.41 1.62 26.03
CA ASN A 785 -3.63 1.93 26.78
C ASN A 785 -4.78 2.35 25.85
N THR A 786 -4.48 3.14 24.82
CA THR A 786 -5.47 3.56 23.80
C THR A 786 -5.96 2.37 22.96
N VAL A 787 -5.06 1.47 22.56
CA VAL A 787 -5.39 0.25 21.80
C VAL A 787 -6.23 -0.71 22.65
N SER A 788 -5.89 -0.91 23.93
CA SER A 788 -6.67 -1.76 24.84
C SER A 788 -8.12 -1.28 24.94
N ALA A 789 -8.33 0.02 25.23
CA ALA A 789 -9.67 0.60 25.31
C ALA A 789 -10.47 0.46 23.99
N SER A 790 -9.79 0.52 22.84
CA SER A 790 -10.43 0.27 21.55
C SER A 790 -10.77 -1.21 21.32
N VAL A 791 -9.93 -2.15 21.77
CA VAL A 791 -10.20 -3.60 21.71
C VAL A 791 -11.38 -3.96 22.62
N ASP A 792 -11.45 -3.42 23.83
CA ASP A 792 -12.55 -3.63 24.77
C ASP A 792 -13.88 -3.10 24.20
N ALA A 793 -13.87 -1.90 23.61
CA ALA A 793 -15.04 -1.34 22.94
C ALA A 793 -15.47 -2.16 21.71
N ASN A 794 -14.53 -2.65 20.90
CA ASN A 794 -14.82 -3.50 19.75
C ASN A 794 -15.39 -4.86 20.18
N SER A 795 -14.89 -5.45 21.27
CA SER A 795 -15.40 -6.70 21.86
C SER A 795 -16.87 -6.57 22.28
N ALA A 796 -17.23 -5.48 22.96
CA ALA A 796 -18.60 -5.16 23.30
C ALA A 796 -19.49 -4.95 22.05
N ALA A 797 -19.00 -4.23 21.04
CA ALA A 797 -19.72 -3.98 19.80
C ALA A 797 -19.99 -5.27 18.99
N ILE A 798 -19.01 -6.17 18.88
CA ILE A 798 -19.15 -7.48 18.24
C ILE A 798 -20.19 -8.33 18.97
N THR A 799 -20.17 -8.33 20.30
CA THR A 799 -21.13 -9.08 21.13
C THR A 799 -22.58 -8.58 20.91
N ALA A 800 -22.76 -7.27 20.74
CA ALA A 800 -24.06 -6.68 20.39
C ALA A 800 -24.53 -7.05 18.97
N GLU A 801 -23.63 -6.98 17.97
CA GLU A 801 -23.93 -7.35 16.58
C GLU A 801 -24.30 -8.84 16.44
N VAL A 802 -23.58 -9.74 17.14
CA VAL A 802 -23.91 -11.18 17.18
C VAL A 802 -25.30 -11.41 17.77
N SER A 803 -25.65 -10.69 18.83
CA SER A 803 -26.98 -10.76 19.46
C SER A 803 -28.09 -10.22 18.54
N ALA A 804 -27.81 -9.15 17.80
CA ALA A 804 -28.73 -8.59 16.81
C ALA A 804 -28.96 -9.55 15.63
N ARG A 805 -27.89 -10.19 15.12
CA ARG A 805 -27.98 -11.19 14.04
C ARG A 805 -28.78 -12.41 14.45
N ALA A 806 -28.48 -13.00 15.61
CA ALA A 806 -29.25 -14.15 16.12
C ALA A 806 -30.75 -13.84 16.27
N THR A 807 -31.09 -12.59 16.63
CA THR A 807 -32.49 -12.11 16.68
C THR A 807 -33.10 -11.96 15.28
N GLY A 808 -32.33 -11.47 14.31
CA GLY A 808 -32.71 -11.37 12.90
C GLY A 808 -32.94 -12.75 12.25
N ASP A 809 -32.03 -13.70 12.48
CA ASP A 809 -32.11 -15.07 11.94
C ASP A 809 -33.31 -15.84 12.52
N ALA A 810 -33.60 -15.66 13.81
CA ALA A 810 -34.82 -16.18 14.42
C ALA A 810 -36.10 -15.57 13.79
N SER A 811 -36.08 -14.27 13.48
CA SER A 811 -37.19 -13.60 12.78
C SER A 811 -37.37 -14.13 11.35
N LEU A 812 -36.27 -14.29 10.61
CA LEU A 812 -36.27 -14.84 9.24
C LEU A 812 -36.73 -16.30 9.22
N SER A 813 -36.29 -17.13 10.16
CA SER A 813 -36.77 -18.51 10.32
C SER A 813 -38.29 -18.57 10.53
N ASN A 814 -38.84 -17.68 11.37
CA ASN A 814 -40.29 -17.58 11.56
C ASN A 814 -41.04 -17.13 10.28
N GLN A 815 -40.45 -16.22 9.48
CA GLN A 815 -41.00 -15.84 8.18
C GLN A 815 -40.98 -17.01 7.19
N ILE A 816 -39.86 -17.75 7.10
CA ILE A 816 -39.72 -18.93 6.25
C ILE A 816 -40.76 -19.99 6.64
N ASN A 817 -40.92 -20.30 7.92
CA ASN A 817 -41.93 -21.24 8.41
C ASN A 817 -43.37 -20.83 8.02
N SER A 818 -43.68 -19.53 8.10
CA SER A 818 -44.98 -18.98 7.68
C SER A 818 -45.22 -19.08 6.16
N VAL A 819 -44.19 -18.80 5.36
CA VAL A 819 -44.23 -18.98 3.90
C VAL A 819 -44.38 -20.45 3.53
N THR A 820 -43.64 -21.36 4.18
CA THR A 820 -43.75 -22.81 3.96
C THR A 820 -45.15 -23.33 4.29
N ALA A 821 -45.75 -22.90 5.41
CA ALA A 821 -47.13 -23.25 5.74
C ALA A 821 -48.14 -22.74 4.68
N THR A 822 -47.94 -21.52 4.17
CA THR A 822 -48.77 -20.93 3.12
C THR A 822 -48.63 -21.69 1.78
N VAL A 823 -47.40 -22.00 1.37
CA VAL A 823 -47.12 -22.77 0.14
C VAL A 823 -47.72 -24.17 0.23
N ASN A 824 -47.58 -24.87 1.37
CA ASN A 824 -48.22 -26.17 1.58
C ASN A 824 -49.75 -26.09 1.47
N GLY A 825 -50.38 -25.05 2.03
CA GLY A 825 -51.82 -24.80 1.88
C GLY A 825 -52.24 -24.52 0.44
N HIS A 826 -51.44 -23.76 -0.32
CA HIS A 826 -51.65 -23.54 -1.74
C HIS A 826 -51.50 -24.83 -2.55
N THR A 827 -50.49 -25.66 -2.27
CA THR A 827 -50.29 -26.95 -2.93
C THR A 827 -51.50 -27.86 -2.76
N VAL A 828 -52.05 -27.99 -1.54
CA VAL A 828 -53.29 -28.74 -1.29
C VAL A 828 -54.48 -28.14 -2.07
N SER A 829 -54.61 -26.81 -2.11
CA SER A 829 -55.68 -26.14 -2.87
C SER A 829 -55.59 -26.41 -4.37
N ILE A 830 -54.38 -26.36 -4.94
CA ILE A 830 -54.10 -26.66 -6.35
C ILE A 830 -54.37 -28.13 -6.66
N THR A 831 -53.98 -29.06 -5.78
CA THR A 831 -54.30 -30.49 -5.93
C THR A 831 -55.80 -30.72 -5.95
N ASN A 832 -56.56 -30.12 -5.03
CA ASN A 832 -58.03 -30.22 -4.99
C ASN A 832 -58.68 -29.63 -6.25
N GLN A 833 -58.18 -28.50 -6.76
CA GLN A 833 -58.64 -27.91 -8.02
C GLN A 833 -58.31 -28.79 -9.23
N SER A 834 -57.12 -29.41 -9.28
CA SER A 834 -56.73 -30.33 -10.34
C SER A 834 -57.64 -31.57 -10.38
N VAL A 835 -57.96 -32.16 -9.22
CA VAL A 835 -58.93 -33.26 -9.12
C VAL A 835 -60.32 -32.82 -9.58
N ALA A 836 -60.81 -31.65 -9.13
CA ALA A 836 -62.10 -31.14 -9.55
C ALA A 836 -62.20 -30.86 -11.06
N ILE A 837 -61.12 -30.37 -11.69
CA ILE A 837 -61.02 -30.20 -13.15
C ILE A 837 -61.03 -31.56 -13.85
N GLY A 838 -60.32 -32.55 -13.34
CA GLY A 838 -60.33 -33.92 -13.88
C GLY A 838 -61.73 -34.56 -13.83
N THR A 839 -62.44 -34.42 -12.71
CA THR A 839 -63.84 -34.85 -12.59
C THR A 839 -64.73 -34.12 -13.59
N ALA A 840 -64.64 -32.79 -13.68
CA ALA A 840 -65.44 -32.01 -14.63
C ALA A 840 -65.16 -32.37 -16.10
N GLN A 841 -63.91 -32.67 -16.46
CA GLN A 841 -63.55 -33.17 -17.80
C GLN A 841 -64.14 -34.56 -18.06
N GLY A 842 -64.13 -35.45 -17.06
CA GLY A 842 -64.82 -36.74 -17.10
C GLY A 842 -66.33 -36.58 -17.29
N ASP A 843 -66.98 -35.75 -16.47
CA ASP A 843 -68.41 -35.46 -16.55
C ASP A 843 -68.80 -34.90 -17.91
N ILE A 844 -68.07 -33.90 -18.43
CA ILE A 844 -68.23 -33.35 -19.79
C ILE A 844 -68.08 -34.45 -20.85
N THR A 845 -67.10 -35.35 -20.71
CA THR A 845 -66.91 -36.46 -21.65
C THR A 845 -68.08 -37.46 -21.61
N THR A 846 -68.63 -37.76 -20.41
CA THR A 846 -69.84 -38.60 -20.31
C THR A 846 -71.11 -37.88 -20.74
N LEU A 847 -71.15 -36.54 -20.70
CA LEU A 847 -72.28 -35.74 -21.16
C LEU A 847 -72.34 -35.68 -22.69
N PHE A 848 -71.19 -35.55 -23.37
CA PHE A 848 -71.12 -35.72 -24.83
C PHE A 848 -71.23 -37.18 -25.30
N GLY A 849 -71.15 -38.15 -24.37
CA GLY A 849 -71.32 -39.57 -24.65
C GLY A 849 -72.68 -40.15 -24.23
N ARG A 850 -73.70 -39.33 -23.95
CA ARG A 850 -74.99 -39.80 -23.40
C ARG A 850 -76.18 -38.90 -23.78
N ALA A 851 -77.27 -39.55 -24.18
CA ALA A 851 -78.54 -38.95 -24.61
C ALA A 851 -79.01 -37.73 -23.79
N ALA A 852 -79.23 -36.60 -24.46
CA ALA A 852 -79.75 -35.37 -23.88
C ALA A 852 -81.29 -35.26 -23.99
N LEU A 853 -81.94 -34.90 -22.89
CA LEU A 853 -83.41 -34.76 -22.80
C LEU A 853 -83.81 -33.28 -22.89
N THR A 854 -84.16 -32.80 -24.08
CA THR A 854 -84.68 -31.44 -24.23
C THR A 854 -86.12 -31.31 -23.72
N VAL A 855 -86.40 -30.24 -22.99
CA VAL A 855 -87.73 -29.87 -22.50
C VAL A 855 -88.11 -28.46 -22.95
N ASP A 856 -89.40 -28.20 -23.14
CA ASP A 856 -89.93 -26.87 -23.46
C ASP A 856 -90.11 -25.99 -22.20
N VAL A 857 -90.47 -24.72 -22.41
CA VAL A 857 -90.71 -23.74 -21.34
C VAL A 857 -91.90 -24.07 -20.42
N ASN A 858 -92.68 -25.11 -20.73
CA ASN A 858 -93.78 -25.63 -19.93
C ASN A 858 -93.42 -26.98 -19.24
N GLY A 859 -92.16 -27.39 -19.29
CA GLY A 859 -91.66 -28.62 -18.65
C GLY A 859 -91.99 -29.91 -19.41
N ARG A 860 -92.32 -29.85 -20.70
CA ARG A 860 -92.63 -31.04 -21.52
C ARG A 860 -91.42 -31.49 -22.31
N ILE A 861 -91.15 -32.79 -22.30
CA ILE A 861 -90.10 -33.45 -23.09
C ILE A 861 -90.42 -33.33 -24.58
N THR A 862 -89.44 -32.93 -25.38
CA THR A 862 -89.56 -32.71 -26.83
C THR A 862 -88.73 -33.67 -27.69
N GLY A 863 -87.83 -34.46 -27.09
CA GLY A 863 -87.01 -35.45 -27.78
C GLY A 863 -86.28 -36.39 -26.82
N TYR A 864 -85.80 -37.53 -27.36
CA TYR A 864 -84.92 -38.47 -26.68
C TYR A 864 -84.00 -39.13 -27.72
N GLU A 865 -82.80 -39.54 -27.30
CA GLU A 865 -81.64 -39.80 -28.16
C GLU A 865 -81.16 -41.28 -28.10
N ILE A 866 -80.23 -41.65 -28.99
CA ILE A 866 -79.90 -43.04 -29.34
C ILE A 866 -78.65 -43.53 -28.61
N ASP A 867 -78.73 -44.72 -27.99
CA ASP A 867 -77.54 -45.45 -27.53
C ASP A 867 -76.88 -46.20 -28.69
N ASN A 868 -75.58 -45.97 -28.91
CA ASN A 868 -74.75 -46.72 -29.86
C ASN A 868 -73.31 -46.83 -29.34
N ASN A 869 -72.88 -48.05 -29.01
CA ASN A 869 -71.53 -48.33 -28.50
C ASN A 869 -70.53 -48.79 -29.60
N GLY A 870 -70.87 -48.58 -30.87
CA GLY A 870 -70.05 -48.97 -32.02
C GLY A 870 -70.20 -50.44 -32.45
N THR A 871 -70.93 -51.27 -31.70
CA THR A 871 -71.21 -52.68 -32.07
C THR A 871 -72.71 -52.98 -32.15
N VAL A 872 -73.53 -52.37 -31.28
CA VAL A 872 -75.00 -52.39 -31.38
C VAL A 872 -75.53 -50.99 -31.12
N GLY A 873 -76.53 -50.57 -31.90
CA GLY A 873 -77.31 -49.36 -31.65
C GLY A 873 -78.77 -49.70 -31.38
N SER A 874 -79.39 -49.01 -30.41
CA SER A 874 -80.78 -49.23 -30.01
C SER A 874 -81.56 -47.93 -29.87
N PHE A 875 -82.77 -47.91 -30.42
CA PHE A 875 -83.70 -46.78 -30.32
C PHE A 875 -84.90 -47.19 -29.45
N THR A 876 -85.17 -46.44 -28.38
CA THR A 876 -86.29 -46.72 -27.46
C THR A 876 -86.97 -45.42 -27.07
N ILE A 877 -88.22 -45.25 -27.49
CA ILE A 877 -89.07 -44.12 -27.06
C ILE A 877 -89.84 -44.55 -25.81
N ARG A 878 -89.82 -43.71 -24.77
CA ARG A 878 -90.65 -43.90 -23.57
C ARG A 878 -91.65 -42.75 -23.45
N SER A 879 -92.92 -43.02 -23.72
CA SER A 879 -94.01 -42.04 -23.68
C SER A 879 -95.32 -42.69 -23.29
N ASP A 880 -96.11 -42.05 -22.43
CA ASP A 880 -97.47 -42.51 -22.09
C ASP A 880 -98.45 -42.39 -23.27
N ARG A 881 -98.06 -41.65 -24.33
CA ARG A 881 -98.79 -41.59 -25.59
C ARG A 881 -97.93 -41.20 -26.78
N PHE A 882 -97.81 -42.09 -27.76
CA PHE A 882 -97.12 -41.82 -29.02
C PHE A 882 -98.12 -41.42 -30.12
N ARG A 883 -97.87 -40.31 -30.84
CA ARG A 883 -98.75 -39.81 -31.90
C ARG A 883 -97.95 -39.13 -33.01
N VAL A 884 -98.31 -39.42 -34.26
CA VAL A 884 -97.78 -38.77 -35.45
C VAL A 884 -98.90 -37.95 -36.09
N LEU A 885 -98.78 -36.62 -36.06
CA LEU A 885 -99.79 -35.68 -36.54
C LEU A 885 -99.33 -35.02 -37.87
N PRO A 886 -100.23 -34.83 -38.86
CA PRO A 886 -99.91 -34.02 -40.03
C PRO A 886 -99.85 -32.52 -39.68
N PRO A 887 -99.11 -31.69 -40.44
CA PRO A 887 -98.86 -30.28 -40.08
C PRO A 887 -100.09 -29.36 -40.00
N SER A 888 -101.25 -29.80 -40.49
CA SER A 888 -102.49 -29.00 -40.53
C SER A 888 -103.28 -28.94 -39.21
N GLY A 889 -102.87 -29.69 -38.17
CA GLY A 889 -103.53 -29.67 -36.85
C GLY A 889 -104.96 -30.27 -36.81
N THR A 890 -105.43 -30.85 -37.92
CA THR A 890 -106.73 -31.53 -38.02
C THR A 890 -106.68 -32.92 -37.37
N THR A 891 -107.81 -33.38 -36.83
CA THR A 891 -107.86 -34.56 -35.92
C THR A 891 -107.81 -35.93 -36.60
N ASP A 892 -107.63 -35.98 -37.92
CA ASP A 892 -107.53 -37.23 -38.69
C ASP A 892 -106.05 -37.58 -38.93
N GLY A 893 -105.70 -38.85 -38.65
CA GLY A 893 -104.34 -39.38 -38.72
C GLY A 893 -104.30 -40.85 -38.29
N PHE A 894 -103.17 -41.49 -38.51
CA PHE A 894 -102.89 -42.87 -38.10
C PHE A 894 -102.24 -42.86 -36.71
N TYR A 895 -102.83 -43.57 -35.75
CA TYR A 895 -102.32 -43.63 -34.38
C TYR A 895 -102.26 -45.08 -33.87
N ILE A 896 -101.22 -45.37 -33.10
CA ILE A 896 -101.06 -46.62 -32.35
C ILE A 896 -101.01 -46.21 -30.88
N ASP A 897 -102.13 -46.40 -30.16
CA ASP A 897 -102.12 -46.28 -28.69
C ASP A 897 -101.72 -47.65 -28.11
N ILE A 898 -100.67 -47.68 -27.29
CA ILE A 898 -100.30 -48.85 -26.49
C ILE A 898 -100.45 -48.45 -25.03
N ASP A 899 -101.40 -49.05 -24.31
CA ASP A 899 -101.50 -48.82 -22.87
C ASP A 899 -100.56 -49.76 -22.08
N GLY A 900 -100.24 -49.38 -20.83
CA GLY A 900 -99.30 -50.08 -19.95
C GLY A 900 -99.67 -51.52 -19.57
N SER A 901 -100.77 -52.06 -20.11
CA SER A 901 -101.23 -53.45 -19.96
C SER A 901 -100.92 -54.32 -21.19
N ASN A 902 -99.95 -53.93 -22.03
CA ASN A 902 -99.57 -54.58 -23.30
C ASN A 902 -100.71 -54.70 -24.34
N ARG A 903 -101.65 -53.73 -24.36
CA ARG A 903 -102.71 -53.67 -25.38
C ARG A 903 -102.36 -52.68 -26.48
N THR A 904 -101.95 -53.21 -27.64
CA THR A 904 -101.81 -52.42 -28.86
C THR A 904 -103.19 -52.18 -29.47
N THR A 905 -103.62 -50.91 -29.52
CA THR A 905 -104.88 -50.50 -30.14
C THR A 905 -104.58 -49.59 -31.33
N GLN A 906 -104.78 -50.11 -32.53
CA GLN A 906 -104.50 -49.39 -33.77
C GLN A 906 -105.75 -48.63 -34.22
N TYR A 907 -105.63 -47.31 -34.36
CA TYR A 907 -106.73 -46.42 -34.73
C TYR A 907 -106.47 -45.78 -36.09
N ILE A 908 -107.27 -46.18 -37.07
CA ILE A 908 -107.43 -45.46 -38.35
C ILE A 908 -108.72 -44.65 -38.26
N ARG A 909 -108.61 -43.32 -38.43
CA ARG A 909 -109.78 -42.45 -38.58
C ARG A 909 -109.79 -41.79 -39.96
N SER A 910 -110.92 -41.95 -40.64
CA SER A 910 -111.26 -41.25 -41.87
C SER A 910 -112.74 -40.85 -41.78
N GLY A 911 -113.00 -39.67 -41.20
CA GLY A 911 -114.36 -39.18 -40.95
C GLY A 911 -115.08 -39.90 -39.79
N SER A 912 -116.33 -40.31 -40.05
CA SER A 912 -117.29 -40.77 -39.02
C SER A 912 -117.27 -42.27 -38.72
N VAL A 913 -116.47 -43.06 -39.44
CA VAL A 913 -116.35 -44.52 -39.22
C VAL A 913 -115.19 -44.79 -38.25
N ARG A 914 -115.40 -45.74 -37.32
CA ARG A 914 -114.34 -46.31 -36.48
C ARG A 914 -114.20 -47.79 -36.79
N VAL A 915 -112.97 -48.22 -37.06
CA VAL A 915 -112.59 -49.64 -37.08
C VAL A 915 -111.59 -49.86 -35.93
N VAL A 916 -111.71 -50.98 -35.24
CA VAL A 916 -110.79 -51.39 -34.17
C VAL A 916 -110.51 -52.88 -34.38
N GLU A 917 -109.29 -53.22 -34.78
CA GLU A 917 -108.79 -54.59 -34.72
C GLU A 917 -107.99 -54.77 -33.42
N LEU A 918 -108.21 -55.91 -32.75
CA LEU A 918 -107.53 -56.31 -31.52
C LEU A 918 -106.77 -57.62 -31.78
N GLY A 919 -105.59 -57.51 -32.38
CA GLY A 919 -104.67 -58.62 -32.56
C GLY A 919 -103.80 -58.83 -31.32
N TRP A 920 -103.85 -60.03 -30.72
CA TRP A 920 -102.90 -60.43 -29.69
C TRP A 920 -101.63 -60.97 -30.35
N ILE A 921 -100.47 -60.44 -29.98
CA ILE A 921 -99.17 -61.03 -30.33
C ILE A 921 -98.69 -61.85 -29.12
N VAL A 922 -98.30 -63.09 -29.37
CA VAL A 922 -97.82 -64.03 -28.34
C VAL A 922 -96.31 -64.23 -28.51
N ASN A 923 -95.55 -63.84 -27.50
CA ASN A 923 -94.33 -64.49 -26.98
C ASN A 923 -93.85 -63.71 -25.74
#